data_AF-A0A496PBJ7-F1
#
_entry.id   AF-A0A496PBJ7-F1
#
_cell.length_a   1.000
_cell.length_b   1.000
_cell.length_c   1.000
_cell.angle_alpha   90.00
_cell.angle_beta   90.00
_cell.angle_gamma   90.00
#
_symmetry.space_group_name_H-M   'P 1'
#
loop_
_entity.id
_entity.type
_entity.pdbx_description
1 polymer ?
#
loop_
_entity_poly.entity_id
_entity_poly.type
_entity_poly.pdbx_seq_one_letter_code
_entity_poly.pdbx_strand_id
1 'polypeptide(L)'
;AVTRLGGLPPKEIQDIMARMIATQEDIDAYTKEQALEQFESSKLFKQLDEAEQAKVQSHIADVGEMAKERVMKRYMKELESRPIKEWNDEKDSIQADIEKRLMEQYPIYKDHQRYNAFGKNALANTRYGTLKELEAAEREQTGFTFNEAVNQAMESAEQTFIEDNHIGKSNIEIAEEWLLSSDGQMKLTEEEAKIIKSQTNRDLAKNWELLDKLNRLDPNSETIESELEPIEKQIVDESKKVAKELGAVSKELDSAQDRIEKLKAQLQERINNVRAIRDSGVGVISDYMNRAKQELGDLTLSQASQYKKYQNQAIREGKRADRALAVNKLEEALQAKQLQLLNQARARVAFDNALRIKKLRTKLLDNLNRMTRPKNPITIEPNMRYFYAHMAYQMGLTKYDGLEPVDGFDMNAVINALDPDADILGDQSITFLDPWIVQLFYGKIPMSFKNLTVSQLNTLEELMTGMYKNGRNAYEGSTILNDKGELITFDDAVDGILTEAIDTFGKINGNVFNAQNNQTGLEAVAGLINKGNLSLLKVETFLRRLGPNAVKYIYDPINRATQEFNERKEVSMRRLAKDVSSVYGKRELFNIRNKHMYDVGELRNLTKEQVIALALNWGTERNRQRAMETAKVTEVEMEKAFQEILTDKDWEFIIRTWDHINSFFTERSKVQEELYGNPLKKEEGITFTIGGRTIVGQYYPIVYNPEVNASISDKEVEDIAKTMVSSNAILGTGMSATKSRLDVVKDKSLLLDFDVIPNAITESINHITMRKAVTDVNRLVANREFQNYIVEKFGMNSYQFLRTWVRDNWKDEAAKMDDVGKILMFLKHNATMAIMAGRASVAIQNALNIPVAVYRIGAGNVIRAVNHAGVGFYGHGTETYNNTRDFVMEQSIFMRERIQTLDKDLKKGLTIQGKGLRINDKNIGGYKFEKGAEIRDEINNMGFRLLTETDFALSIPVWKFAYDQKVAELQSKEGVSTEWINQQAIEAGDRAVRDIFGSGDVKDAASIQRSRNQWVQLFVPFYSYANTLYNIIAESWYISKDKGDWMPFARVLWWGIISQAIGMTIYKAMTNGDDDDPESIAKSFAEEFVQQGTMG
;
A
#
# COMPACT_ATOMS: atom_id res chain seq x y z
N ALA A 1 20.69 17.17 -41.88
CA ALA A 1 20.67 17.66 -43.28
C ALA A 1 22.06 18.14 -43.65
N VAL A 2 22.93 17.25 -44.17
CA VAL A 2 24.18 17.61 -44.90
C VAL A 2 24.50 16.43 -45.82
N THR A 3 23.75 16.28 -46.92
CA THR A 3 24.08 15.37 -48.03
C THR A 3 23.58 15.92 -49.35
N ARG A 4 23.87 17.20 -49.63
CA ARG A 4 23.88 17.74 -50.98
C ARG A 4 25.12 18.62 -51.09
N LEU A 5 26.06 18.21 -51.94
CA LEU A 5 27.39 18.77 -52.26
C LEU A 5 28.58 18.01 -51.63
N GLY A 6 28.99 16.93 -52.32
CA GLY A 6 30.40 16.61 -52.61
C GLY A 6 31.29 15.98 -51.53
N GLY A 7 31.45 14.66 -51.60
CA GLY A 7 32.61 13.93 -51.06
C GLY A 7 32.53 13.50 -49.60
N LEU A 8 32.77 12.21 -49.35
CA LEU A 8 33.17 11.72 -48.03
C LEU A 8 34.43 12.51 -47.58
N PRO A 9 34.51 12.99 -46.32
CA PRO A 9 35.71 13.65 -45.83
C PRO A 9 36.94 12.75 -46.01
N PRO A 10 38.16 13.30 -46.19
CA PRO A 10 39.39 12.52 -46.32
C PRO A 10 39.53 11.48 -45.21
N LYS A 11 40.16 10.35 -45.51
CA LYS A 11 40.29 9.23 -44.58
C LYS A 11 40.92 9.68 -43.24
N GLU A 12 41.85 10.63 -43.26
CA GLU A 12 42.41 11.21 -42.03
C GLU A 12 41.35 11.95 -41.19
N ILE A 13 40.39 12.66 -41.79
CA ILE A 13 39.34 13.36 -41.05
C ILE A 13 38.28 12.38 -40.54
N GLN A 14 38.00 11.29 -41.28
CA GLN A 14 37.17 10.19 -40.78
C GLN A 14 37.83 9.47 -39.61
N ASP A 15 39.15 9.24 -39.67
CA ASP A 15 39.93 8.63 -38.60
C ASP A 15 40.03 9.56 -37.38
N ILE A 16 40.11 10.88 -37.58
CA ILE A 16 40.04 11.88 -36.49
C ILE A 16 38.64 11.94 -35.87
N MET A 17 37.57 11.88 -36.67
CA MET A 17 36.20 11.79 -36.14
C MET A 17 35.93 10.48 -35.41
N ALA A 18 36.49 9.36 -35.87
CA ALA A 18 36.44 8.08 -35.17
C ALA A 18 37.23 8.13 -33.85
N ARG A 19 38.38 8.82 -33.82
CA ARG A 19 39.17 9.08 -32.59
C ARG A 19 38.49 10.06 -31.63
N MET A 20 37.66 10.99 -32.09
CA MET A 20 36.85 11.87 -31.21
C MET A 20 35.62 11.17 -30.60
N ILE A 21 35.21 10.01 -31.12
CA ILE A 21 34.10 9.20 -30.61
C ILE A 21 34.59 8.03 -29.73
N ALA A 22 35.87 7.66 -29.86
CA ALA A 22 36.54 6.64 -29.06
C ALA A 22 36.94 7.19 -27.70
N THR A 23 36.53 6.52 -26.63
CA THR A 23 37.05 6.80 -25.28
C THR A 23 38.53 6.41 -25.20
N GLN A 24 39.28 6.93 -24.23
CA GLN A 24 40.68 6.51 -24.03
C GLN A 24 40.79 4.99 -23.84
N GLU A 25 39.78 4.36 -23.21
CA GLU A 25 39.65 2.90 -23.13
C GLU A 25 39.50 2.24 -24.51
N ASP A 26 38.72 2.81 -25.44
CA ASP A 26 38.57 2.28 -26.80
C ASP A 26 39.91 2.38 -27.59
N ILE A 27 40.70 3.43 -27.35
CA ILE A 27 42.03 3.62 -27.95
C ILE A 27 43.05 2.61 -27.37
N ASP A 28 43.04 2.42 -26.05
CA ASP A 28 43.91 1.49 -25.34
C ASP A 28 43.54 0.02 -25.64
N ALA A 29 42.25 -0.28 -25.78
CA ALA A 29 41.76 -1.58 -26.23
C ALA A 29 42.17 -1.86 -27.69
N TYR A 30 42.05 -0.87 -28.59
CA TYR A 30 42.46 -1.02 -29.99
C TYR A 30 43.98 -1.19 -30.15
N THR A 31 44.79 -0.49 -29.36
CA THR A 31 46.26 -0.66 -29.37
C THR A 31 46.68 -2.01 -28.79
N LYS A 32 46.01 -2.50 -27.74
CA LYS A 32 46.21 -3.87 -27.23
C LYS A 32 45.75 -4.92 -28.25
N GLU A 33 44.65 -4.68 -28.96
CA GLU A 33 44.16 -5.54 -30.03
C GLU A 33 45.14 -5.59 -31.21
N GLN A 34 45.70 -4.45 -31.64
CA GLN A 34 46.78 -4.44 -32.64
C GLN A 34 48.05 -5.16 -32.16
N ALA A 35 48.40 -5.09 -30.87
CA ALA A 35 49.54 -5.83 -30.33
C ALA A 35 49.30 -7.35 -30.34
N LEU A 36 48.06 -7.80 -30.11
CA LEU A 36 47.62 -9.19 -30.21
C LEU A 36 47.49 -9.67 -31.67
N GLU A 37 46.99 -8.84 -32.59
CA GLU A 37 46.97 -9.14 -34.03
C GLU A 37 48.38 -9.13 -34.64
N GLN A 38 49.28 -8.28 -34.14
CA GLN A 38 50.71 -8.33 -34.47
C GLN A 38 51.37 -9.60 -33.92
N PHE A 39 50.89 -10.16 -32.79
CA PHE A 39 51.33 -11.46 -32.30
C PHE A 39 50.85 -12.61 -33.22
N GLU A 40 49.58 -12.62 -33.63
CA GLU A 40 49.00 -13.58 -34.61
C GLU A 40 49.64 -13.48 -36.02
N SER A 41 50.04 -12.28 -36.44
CA SER A 41 50.69 -12.03 -37.74
C SER A 41 52.23 -12.07 -37.69
N SER A 42 52.83 -12.08 -36.50
CA SER A 42 54.25 -12.39 -36.32
C SER A 42 54.49 -13.86 -36.68
N LYS A 43 55.68 -14.16 -37.20
CA LYS A 43 56.06 -15.48 -37.73
C LYS A 43 55.95 -16.66 -36.73
N LEU A 44 55.53 -16.45 -35.48
CA LEU A 44 55.35 -17.50 -34.47
C LEU A 44 54.05 -18.32 -34.65
N PHE A 45 52.91 -17.72 -35.02
CA PHE A 45 51.63 -18.44 -35.07
C PHE A 45 51.52 -19.40 -36.27
N LYS A 46 52.26 -19.12 -37.36
CA LYS A 46 52.39 -19.99 -38.54
C LYS A 46 53.42 -21.14 -38.36
N GLN A 47 54.07 -21.23 -37.20
CA GLN A 47 55.04 -22.30 -36.88
C GLN A 47 54.49 -23.35 -35.89
N LEU A 48 53.24 -23.22 -35.45
CA LEU A 48 52.53 -24.26 -34.72
C LEU A 48 52.04 -25.33 -35.71
N ASP A 49 52.26 -26.60 -35.39
CA ASP A 49 51.72 -27.75 -36.12
C ASP A 49 50.17 -27.71 -36.08
N GLU A 50 49.49 -28.24 -37.11
CA GLU A 50 48.02 -28.36 -37.16
C GLU A 50 47.47 -29.07 -35.90
N ALA A 51 48.24 -30.00 -35.34
CA ALA A 51 47.92 -30.69 -34.08
C ALA A 51 47.94 -29.78 -32.84
N GLU A 52 48.76 -28.72 -32.84
CA GLU A 52 48.87 -27.76 -31.73
C GLU A 52 47.78 -26.68 -31.84
N GLN A 53 47.45 -26.22 -33.05
CA GLN A 53 46.29 -25.34 -33.29
C GLN A 53 44.96 -26.04 -32.95
N ALA A 54 44.82 -27.32 -33.26
CA ALA A 54 43.66 -28.13 -32.89
C ALA A 54 43.52 -28.31 -31.37
N LYS A 55 44.63 -28.45 -30.63
CA LYS A 55 44.62 -28.53 -29.15
C LYS A 55 44.19 -27.22 -28.48
N VAL A 56 44.65 -26.08 -29.01
CA VAL A 56 44.28 -24.76 -28.50
C VAL A 56 42.80 -24.46 -28.76
N GLN A 57 42.28 -24.80 -29.94
CA GLN A 57 40.85 -24.69 -30.24
C GLN A 57 39.99 -25.67 -29.40
N SER A 58 40.49 -26.89 -29.14
CA SER A 58 39.85 -27.84 -28.22
C SER A 58 39.72 -27.26 -26.80
N HIS A 59 40.74 -26.59 -26.28
CA HIS A 59 40.68 -26.07 -24.91
C HIS A 59 39.65 -24.92 -24.74
N ILE A 60 39.53 -24.05 -25.75
CA ILE A 60 38.52 -22.98 -25.77
C ILE A 60 37.11 -23.59 -25.91
N ALA A 61 36.96 -24.58 -26.79
CA ALA A 61 35.71 -25.30 -26.97
C ALA A 61 35.28 -26.04 -25.69
N ASP A 62 36.23 -26.62 -24.94
CA ASP A 62 35.95 -27.32 -23.68
C ASP A 62 35.42 -26.36 -22.60
N VAL A 63 35.97 -25.15 -22.48
CA VAL A 63 35.47 -24.14 -21.52
C VAL A 63 34.04 -23.71 -21.88
N GLY A 64 33.77 -23.46 -23.16
CA GLY A 64 32.45 -23.09 -23.66
C GLY A 64 31.41 -24.21 -23.50
N GLU A 65 31.75 -25.46 -23.84
CA GLU A 65 30.85 -26.61 -23.68
C GLU A 65 30.60 -26.94 -22.21
N MET A 66 31.61 -26.87 -21.33
CA MET A 66 31.40 -27.04 -19.89
C MET A 66 30.48 -25.96 -19.30
N ALA A 67 30.60 -24.70 -19.77
CA ALA A 67 29.71 -23.62 -19.35
C ALA A 67 28.27 -23.88 -19.83
N LYS A 68 28.12 -24.26 -21.10
CA LYS A 68 26.83 -24.60 -21.71
C LYS A 68 26.15 -25.76 -21.00
N GLU A 69 26.87 -26.84 -20.69
CA GLU A 69 26.34 -27.98 -19.96
C GLU A 69 25.85 -27.57 -18.56
N ARG A 70 26.62 -26.76 -17.83
CA ARG A 70 26.23 -26.26 -16.49
C ARG A 70 25.01 -25.37 -16.52
N VAL A 71 24.93 -24.45 -17.49
CA VAL A 71 23.77 -23.55 -17.65
C VAL A 71 22.54 -24.35 -18.08
N MET A 72 22.69 -25.26 -19.05
CA MET A 72 21.62 -26.13 -19.52
C MET A 72 21.08 -27.00 -18.39
N LYS A 73 21.95 -27.59 -17.56
CA LYS A 73 21.53 -28.37 -16.39
C LYS A 73 20.75 -27.53 -15.38
N ARG A 74 21.12 -26.25 -15.18
CA ARG A 74 20.36 -25.34 -14.30
C ARG A 74 19.00 -25.00 -14.90
N TYR A 75 18.93 -24.69 -16.19
CA TYR A 75 17.66 -24.39 -16.87
C TYR A 75 16.73 -25.60 -16.92
N MET A 76 17.26 -26.79 -17.18
CA MET A 76 16.49 -28.03 -17.11
C MET A 76 15.90 -28.24 -15.71
N LYS A 77 16.70 -28.05 -14.65
CA LYS A 77 16.22 -28.13 -13.27
C LYS A 77 15.16 -27.07 -12.94
N GLU A 78 15.34 -25.84 -13.45
CA GLU A 78 14.39 -24.74 -13.26
C GLU A 78 13.05 -25.03 -13.96
N LEU A 79 13.09 -25.52 -15.20
CA LEU A 79 11.92 -25.93 -15.98
C LEU A 79 11.23 -27.17 -15.40
N GLU A 80 11.99 -28.12 -14.85
CA GLU A 80 11.43 -29.27 -14.11
C GLU A 80 10.74 -28.83 -12.80
N SER A 81 11.20 -27.75 -12.17
CA SER A 81 10.61 -27.22 -10.92
C SER A 81 9.46 -26.23 -11.13
N ARG A 82 9.26 -25.75 -12.36
CA ARG A 82 8.31 -24.68 -12.68
C ARG A 82 6.84 -25.09 -12.50
N PRO A 83 6.39 -26.27 -12.96
CA PRO A 83 5.03 -26.73 -12.68
C PRO A 83 4.75 -26.84 -11.17
N ILE A 84 5.73 -27.24 -10.37
CA ILE A 84 5.60 -27.32 -8.91
C ILE A 84 5.43 -25.92 -8.29
N LYS A 85 6.10 -24.90 -8.84
CA LYS A 85 5.97 -23.53 -8.36
C LYS A 85 4.62 -22.91 -8.76
N GLU A 86 4.22 -23.06 -10.02
CA GLU A 86 2.94 -22.57 -10.52
C GLU A 86 1.77 -23.29 -9.83
N TRP A 87 1.90 -24.60 -9.57
CA TRP A 87 0.98 -25.35 -8.70
C TRP A 87 0.91 -24.75 -7.30
N ASN A 88 2.05 -24.43 -6.67
CA ASN A 88 2.05 -23.81 -5.34
C ASN A 88 1.41 -22.41 -5.30
N ASP A 89 1.41 -21.68 -6.40
CA ASP A 89 0.78 -20.37 -6.51
C ASP A 89 -0.75 -20.48 -6.75
N GLU A 90 -1.22 -21.53 -7.43
CA GLU A 90 -2.65 -21.74 -7.76
C GLU A 90 -3.39 -22.72 -6.84
N LYS A 91 -2.67 -23.56 -6.08
CA LYS A 91 -3.25 -24.65 -5.27
C LYS A 91 -4.34 -24.18 -4.31
N ASP A 92 -4.22 -22.99 -3.73
CA ASP A 92 -5.19 -22.48 -2.75
C ASP A 92 -6.53 -22.17 -3.43
N SER A 93 -6.49 -21.67 -4.67
CA SER A 93 -7.70 -21.43 -5.48
C SER A 93 -8.32 -22.73 -5.96
N ILE A 94 -7.50 -23.66 -6.44
CA ILE A 94 -7.94 -24.98 -6.92
C ILE A 94 -8.55 -25.79 -5.77
N GLN A 95 -7.93 -25.71 -4.58
CA GLN A 95 -8.45 -26.32 -3.36
C GLN A 95 -9.82 -25.75 -3.00
N ALA A 96 -9.99 -24.43 -3.05
CA ALA A 96 -11.29 -23.81 -2.78
C ALA A 96 -12.39 -24.26 -3.76
N ASP A 97 -12.07 -24.40 -5.05
CA ASP A 97 -13.00 -24.91 -6.07
C ASP A 97 -13.32 -26.40 -5.90
N ILE A 98 -12.33 -27.21 -5.50
CA ILE A 98 -12.51 -28.63 -5.17
C ILE A 98 -13.39 -28.78 -3.92
N GLU A 99 -13.10 -28.03 -2.86
CA GLU A 99 -13.90 -28.02 -1.63
C GLU A 99 -15.35 -27.64 -1.94
N LYS A 100 -15.56 -26.58 -2.74
CA LYS A 100 -16.89 -26.15 -3.17
C LYS A 100 -17.64 -27.26 -3.93
N ARG A 101 -16.99 -27.87 -4.92
CA ARG A 101 -17.57 -28.96 -5.72
C ARG A 101 -17.89 -30.20 -4.87
N LEU A 102 -17.00 -30.57 -3.95
CA LEU A 102 -17.21 -31.68 -3.03
C LEU A 102 -18.39 -31.41 -2.09
N MET A 103 -18.59 -30.17 -1.63
CA MET A 103 -19.75 -29.79 -0.82
C MET A 103 -21.06 -29.71 -1.61
N GLU A 104 -21.00 -29.39 -2.91
CA GLU A 104 -22.15 -29.46 -3.81
C GLU A 104 -22.55 -30.91 -4.10
N GLN A 105 -21.55 -31.79 -4.30
CA GLN A 105 -21.76 -33.21 -4.57
C GLN A 105 -22.18 -34.00 -3.32
N TYR A 106 -21.58 -33.68 -2.17
CA TYR A 106 -21.81 -34.34 -0.88
C TYR A 106 -22.14 -33.29 0.18
N PRO A 107 -23.43 -32.98 0.40
CA PRO A 107 -23.85 -31.94 1.33
C PRO A 107 -23.37 -32.12 2.78
N ILE A 108 -23.03 -33.35 3.20
CA ILE A 108 -22.50 -33.66 4.53
C ILE A 108 -21.19 -32.90 4.84
N TYR A 109 -20.37 -32.64 3.82
CA TYR A 109 -19.10 -31.92 3.97
C TYR A 109 -19.26 -30.44 4.33
N LYS A 110 -20.45 -29.85 4.14
CA LYS A 110 -20.73 -28.47 4.56
C LYS A 110 -20.60 -28.31 6.07
N ASP A 111 -20.98 -29.32 6.85
CA ASP A 111 -20.88 -29.28 8.31
C ASP A 111 -19.41 -29.36 8.78
N HIS A 112 -18.53 -30.03 8.02
CA HIS A 112 -17.10 -30.11 8.31
C HIS A 112 -16.37 -28.84 7.94
N GLN A 113 -16.74 -28.19 6.84
CA GLN A 113 -16.26 -26.85 6.53
C GLN A 113 -16.69 -25.83 7.59
N ARG A 114 -17.95 -25.89 8.04
CA ARG A 114 -18.43 -25.09 9.18
C ARG A 114 -17.63 -25.38 10.44
N TYR A 115 -17.30 -26.63 10.73
CA TYR A 115 -16.42 -26.99 11.84
C TYR A 115 -15.01 -26.42 11.68
N ASN A 116 -14.42 -26.47 10.49
CA ASN A 116 -13.10 -25.87 10.22
C ASN A 116 -13.12 -24.35 10.42
N ALA A 117 -14.23 -23.67 10.08
CA ALA A 117 -14.38 -22.23 10.23
C ALA A 117 -14.71 -21.78 11.67
N PHE A 118 -15.58 -22.51 12.38
CA PHE A 118 -16.16 -22.09 13.66
C PHE A 118 -15.81 -23.00 14.86
N GLY A 119 -14.99 -24.03 14.64
CA GLY A 119 -14.56 -25.00 15.66
C GLY A 119 -15.72 -25.85 16.20
N LYS A 120 -15.56 -26.39 17.42
CA LYS A 120 -16.56 -27.24 18.08
C LYS A 120 -17.96 -26.61 18.15
N ASN A 121 -18.06 -25.29 18.20
CA ASN A 121 -19.33 -24.58 18.27
C ASN A 121 -20.16 -24.69 16.97
N ALA A 122 -19.53 -25.00 15.83
CA ALA A 122 -20.22 -25.22 14.55
C ALA A 122 -21.18 -26.41 14.60
N LEU A 123 -20.86 -27.39 15.45
CA LEU A 123 -21.58 -28.66 15.56
C LEU A 123 -22.71 -28.62 16.58
N ALA A 124 -22.81 -27.54 17.37
CA ALA A 124 -23.73 -27.43 18.51
C ALA A 124 -25.23 -27.56 18.14
N ASN A 125 -25.57 -27.42 16.85
CA ASN A 125 -26.92 -27.59 16.30
C ASN A 125 -26.96 -28.55 15.10
N THR A 126 -25.94 -29.40 14.95
CA THR A 126 -25.91 -30.47 13.95
C THR A 126 -26.21 -31.80 14.62
N ARG A 127 -26.51 -32.84 13.85
CA ARG A 127 -26.68 -34.20 14.37
C ARG A 127 -25.40 -34.86 14.89
N TYR A 128 -24.26 -34.17 14.80
CA TYR A 128 -22.95 -34.63 15.23
C TYR A 128 -22.48 -33.78 16.41
N GLY A 129 -22.14 -34.40 17.56
CA GLY A 129 -21.69 -33.67 18.76
C GLY A 129 -20.17 -33.49 18.82
N THR A 130 -19.43 -34.25 18.01
CA THR A 130 -17.96 -34.18 17.93
C THR A 130 -17.47 -34.34 16.49
N LEU A 131 -16.26 -33.85 16.21
CA LEU A 131 -15.59 -34.04 14.91
C LEU A 131 -15.50 -35.53 14.53
N LYS A 132 -15.21 -36.42 15.49
CA LYS A 132 -15.13 -37.86 15.23
C LYS A 132 -16.45 -38.48 14.76
N GLU A 133 -17.58 -38.00 15.26
CA GLU A 133 -18.90 -38.47 14.83
C GLU A 133 -19.24 -37.97 13.42
N LEU A 134 -18.86 -36.73 13.12
CA LEU A 134 -18.99 -36.17 11.77
C LEU A 134 -18.11 -36.94 10.77
N GLU A 135 -16.83 -37.12 11.05
CA GLU A 135 -15.89 -37.87 10.20
C GLU A 135 -16.32 -39.33 10.00
N ALA A 136 -16.89 -39.97 11.01
CA ALA A 136 -17.44 -41.32 10.88
C ALA A 136 -18.65 -41.36 9.93
N ALA A 137 -19.55 -40.38 10.04
CA ALA A 137 -20.73 -40.27 9.18
C ALA A 137 -20.38 -39.87 7.74
N GLU A 138 -19.37 -39.02 7.56
CA GLU A 138 -18.77 -38.74 6.26
C GLU A 138 -18.27 -40.02 5.62
N ARG A 139 -17.43 -40.78 6.34
CA ARG A 139 -16.85 -42.02 5.84
C ARG A 139 -17.91 -43.07 5.51
N GLU A 140 -19.01 -43.13 6.24
CA GLU A 140 -20.14 -44.01 5.96
C GLU A 140 -20.92 -43.60 4.70
N GLN A 141 -21.10 -42.30 4.46
CA GLN A 141 -21.93 -41.79 3.36
C GLN A 141 -21.16 -41.61 2.04
N THR A 142 -19.89 -41.25 2.10
CA THR A 142 -19.08 -40.89 0.92
C THR A 142 -17.86 -41.79 0.73
N GLY A 143 -17.55 -42.65 1.71
CA GLY A 143 -16.38 -43.54 1.71
C GLY A 143 -15.09 -42.89 2.24
N PHE A 144 -15.06 -41.57 2.38
CA PHE A 144 -13.89 -40.78 2.78
C PHE A 144 -14.29 -39.66 3.74
N THR A 145 -13.38 -39.20 4.60
CA THR A 145 -13.63 -37.94 5.32
C THR A 145 -13.47 -36.74 4.39
N PHE A 146 -14.01 -35.57 4.76
CA PHE A 146 -13.86 -34.35 3.95
C PHE A 146 -12.40 -34.06 3.61
N ASN A 147 -11.52 -34.12 4.62
CA ASN A 147 -10.10 -33.86 4.45
C ASN A 147 -9.43 -34.91 3.53
N GLU A 148 -9.83 -36.18 3.60
CA GLU A 148 -9.31 -37.23 2.71
C GLU A 148 -9.78 -37.02 1.26
N ALA A 149 -11.04 -36.67 1.05
CA ALA A 149 -11.60 -36.41 -0.27
C ALA A 149 -10.96 -35.18 -0.94
N VAL A 150 -10.74 -34.11 -0.17
CA VAL A 150 -10.01 -32.92 -0.63
C VAL A 150 -8.58 -33.28 -1.01
N ASN A 151 -7.87 -34.02 -0.14
CA ASN A 151 -6.48 -34.42 -0.43
C ASN A 151 -6.37 -35.26 -1.71
N GLN A 152 -7.25 -36.24 -1.91
CA GLN A 152 -7.23 -37.09 -3.09
C GLN A 152 -7.55 -36.31 -4.39
N ALA A 153 -8.49 -35.38 -4.31
CA ALA A 153 -8.83 -34.51 -5.43
C ALA A 153 -7.70 -33.50 -5.73
N MET A 154 -7.01 -33.01 -4.71
CA MET A 154 -5.83 -32.16 -4.84
C MET A 154 -4.67 -32.91 -5.48
N GLU A 155 -4.39 -34.16 -5.08
CA GLU A 155 -3.36 -35.00 -5.73
C GLU A 155 -3.66 -35.25 -7.21
N SER A 156 -4.93 -35.48 -7.55
CA SER A 156 -5.36 -35.68 -8.94
C SER A 156 -5.27 -34.39 -9.77
N ALA A 157 -5.63 -33.25 -9.17
CA ALA A 157 -5.49 -31.96 -9.81
C ALA A 157 -4.02 -31.55 -9.99
N GLU A 158 -3.16 -31.87 -9.03
CA GLU A 158 -1.71 -31.68 -9.14
C GLU A 158 -1.15 -32.49 -10.30
N GLN A 159 -1.51 -33.78 -10.42
CA GLN A 159 -1.08 -34.63 -11.53
C GLN A 159 -1.56 -34.09 -12.88
N THR A 160 -2.83 -33.69 -12.98
CA THR A 160 -3.40 -33.14 -14.23
C THR A 160 -2.73 -31.81 -14.60
N PHE A 161 -2.47 -30.94 -13.62
CA PHE A 161 -1.76 -29.67 -13.80
C PHE A 161 -0.33 -29.88 -14.27
N ILE A 162 0.36 -30.88 -13.72
CA ILE A 162 1.71 -31.26 -14.15
C ILE A 162 1.68 -31.82 -15.59
N GLU A 163 0.70 -32.67 -15.93
CA GLU A 163 0.55 -33.26 -17.27
C GLU A 163 0.18 -32.24 -18.35
N ASP A 164 -0.74 -31.31 -18.07
CA ASP A 164 -1.20 -30.29 -19.03
C ASP A 164 -0.12 -29.22 -19.34
N ASN A 165 0.76 -28.92 -18.39
CA ASN A 165 1.90 -28.02 -18.60
C ASN A 165 2.99 -28.61 -19.51
N HIS A 166 2.89 -29.88 -19.90
CA HIS A 166 3.80 -30.53 -20.85
C HIS A 166 3.30 -30.51 -22.32
N ILE A 167 2.25 -29.75 -22.66
CA ILE A 167 1.70 -29.70 -24.02
C ILE A 167 2.43 -28.65 -24.89
N GLY A 168 3.34 -29.12 -25.76
CA GLY A 168 3.63 -28.46 -27.05
C GLY A 168 5.08 -28.01 -27.35
N LYS A 169 5.99 -27.98 -26.37
CA LYS A 169 7.45 -27.81 -26.58
C LYS A 169 8.20 -28.62 -25.52
N SER A 170 9.30 -29.28 -25.87
CA SER A 170 10.10 -30.00 -24.87
C SER A 170 10.86 -29.02 -23.96
N ASN A 171 11.12 -29.40 -22.69
CA ASN A 171 11.95 -28.59 -21.78
C ASN A 171 13.34 -28.30 -22.37
N ILE A 172 13.85 -29.19 -23.22
CA ILE A 172 15.11 -29.01 -23.94
C ILE A 172 14.99 -27.85 -24.94
N GLU A 173 13.93 -27.82 -25.76
CA GLU A 173 13.69 -26.73 -26.72
C GLU A 173 13.54 -25.37 -26.02
N ILE A 174 12.85 -25.32 -24.88
CA ILE A 174 12.69 -24.09 -24.09
C ILE A 174 14.02 -23.65 -23.48
N ALA A 175 14.79 -24.58 -22.92
CA ALA A 175 16.10 -24.29 -22.35
C ALA A 175 17.11 -23.83 -23.41
N GLU A 176 17.06 -24.39 -24.63
CA GLU A 176 17.85 -23.92 -25.78
C GLU A 176 17.44 -22.49 -26.21
N GLU A 177 16.14 -22.20 -26.25
CA GLU A 177 15.62 -20.85 -26.51
C GLU A 177 16.09 -19.85 -25.43
N TRP A 178 16.10 -20.25 -24.15
CA TRP A 178 16.61 -19.46 -23.04
C TRP A 178 18.12 -19.23 -23.13
N LEU A 179 18.89 -20.22 -23.59
CA LEU A 179 20.34 -20.14 -23.76
C LEU A 179 20.74 -19.16 -24.88
N LEU A 180 19.89 -19.03 -25.89
CA LEU A 180 20.02 -18.05 -26.98
C LEU A 180 19.58 -16.63 -26.58
N SER A 181 18.86 -16.48 -25.47
CA SER A 181 18.45 -15.18 -24.96
C SER A 181 19.65 -14.35 -24.45
N SER A 182 19.48 -13.03 -24.36
CA SER A 182 20.50 -12.15 -23.77
C SER A 182 20.86 -12.55 -22.33
N ASP A 183 19.90 -13.07 -21.56
CA ASP A 183 20.13 -13.60 -20.22
C ASP A 183 20.94 -14.89 -20.24
N GLY A 184 20.62 -15.79 -21.18
CA GLY A 184 21.36 -17.03 -21.39
C GLY A 184 22.83 -16.77 -21.75
N GLN A 185 23.07 -15.83 -22.67
CA GLN A 185 24.43 -15.43 -23.08
C GLN A 185 25.24 -14.81 -21.93
N MET A 186 24.61 -14.04 -21.04
CA MET A 186 25.25 -13.51 -19.84
C MET A 186 25.56 -14.62 -18.83
N LYS A 187 24.63 -15.55 -18.59
CA LYS A 187 24.85 -16.72 -17.70
C LYS A 187 25.95 -17.64 -18.23
N LEU A 188 26.04 -17.84 -19.54
CA LEU A 188 27.14 -18.57 -20.18
C LEU A 188 28.47 -17.88 -19.91
N THR A 189 28.56 -16.57 -20.18
CA THR A 189 29.80 -15.79 -19.98
C THR A 189 30.21 -15.77 -18.49
N GLU A 190 29.25 -15.75 -17.57
CA GLU A 190 29.49 -15.86 -16.11
C GLU A 190 30.06 -17.23 -15.73
N GLU A 191 29.48 -18.32 -16.24
CA GLU A 191 29.98 -19.67 -15.98
C GLU A 191 31.34 -19.93 -16.66
N GLU A 192 31.59 -19.39 -17.85
CA GLU A 192 32.92 -19.38 -18.48
C GLU A 192 33.94 -18.69 -17.58
N ALA A 193 33.63 -17.49 -17.06
CA ALA A 193 34.50 -16.77 -16.12
C ALA A 193 34.76 -17.58 -14.83
N LYS A 194 33.74 -18.27 -14.29
CA LYS A 194 33.90 -19.15 -13.12
C LYS A 194 34.78 -20.37 -13.41
N ILE A 195 34.65 -20.96 -14.59
CA ILE A 195 35.49 -22.08 -15.03
C ILE A 195 36.94 -21.64 -15.16
N ILE A 196 37.19 -20.49 -15.81
CA ILE A 196 38.53 -19.89 -15.94
C ILE A 196 39.12 -19.66 -14.54
N LYS A 197 38.37 -19.02 -13.63
CA LYS A 197 38.80 -18.80 -12.24
C LYS A 197 39.11 -20.10 -11.49
N SER A 198 38.30 -21.15 -11.70
CA SER A 198 38.55 -22.47 -11.11
C SER A 198 39.83 -23.12 -11.63
N GLN A 199 40.15 -22.96 -12.92
CA GLN A 199 41.39 -23.45 -13.51
C GLN A 199 42.59 -22.68 -12.94
N THR A 200 42.49 -21.36 -12.84
CA THR A 200 43.48 -20.49 -12.21
C THR A 200 43.78 -20.89 -10.75
N ASN A 201 42.76 -21.24 -9.96
CA ASN A 201 42.96 -21.72 -8.59
C ASN A 201 43.67 -23.08 -8.51
N ARG A 202 43.44 -23.98 -9.48
CA ARG A 202 44.15 -25.26 -9.57
C ARG A 202 45.62 -25.06 -9.94
N ASP A 203 45.89 -24.13 -10.85
CA ASP A 203 47.27 -23.78 -11.24
C ASP A 203 48.01 -23.08 -10.10
N LEU A 204 47.33 -22.23 -9.31
CA LEU A 204 47.89 -21.67 -8.07
C LEU A 204 48.31 -22.78 -7.10
N ALA A 205 47.44 -23.77 -6.86
CA ALA A 205 47.72 -24.86 -5.93
C ALA A 205 48.93 -25.70 -6.38
N LYS A 206 49.04 -26.00 -7.67
CA LYS A 206 50.20 -26.69 -8.25
C LYS A 206 51.49 -25.87 -8.14
N ASN A 207 51.44 -24.57 -8.40
CA ASN A 207 52.61 -23.69 -8.26
C ASN A 207 53.09 -23.61 -6.80
N TRP A 208 52.18 -23.59 -5.82
CA TRP A 208 52.54 -23.68 -4.39
C TRP A 208 53.18 -25.02 -4.03
N GLU A 209 52.67 -26.13 -4.58
CA GLU A 209 53.24 -27.46 -4.36
C GLU A 209 54.68 -27.56 -4.92
N LEU A 210 54.92 -27.00 -6.11
CA LEU A 210 56.26 -26.94 -6.71
C LEU A 210 57.21 -26.02 -5.93
N LEU A 211 56.72 -24.88 -5.42
CA LEU A 211 57.50 -23.97 -4.57
C LEU A 211 57.87 -24.62 -3.23
N ASP A 212 56.94 -25.34 -2.59
CA ASP A 212 57.19 -26.10 -1.36
C ASP A 212 58.23 -27.22 -1.60
N LYS A 213 58.13 -27.94 -2.72
CA LYS A 213 59.13 -28.93 -3.14
C LYS A 213 60.52 -28.30 -3.29
N LEU A 214 60.65 -27.16 -3.99
CA LEU A 214 61.91 -26.43 -4.12
C LEU A 214 62.44 -25.88 -2.79
N ASN A 215 61.57 -25.55 -1.83
CA ASN A 215 61.97 -25.09 -0.51
C ASN A 215 62.53 -26.18 0.39
N ARG A 216 62.21 -27.45 0.11
CA ARG A 216 62.68 -28.62 0.88
C ARG A 216 64.00 -29.21 0.36
N LEU A 217 64.47 -28.78 -0.81
CA LEU A 217 65.74 -29.25 -1.37
C LEU A 217 66.93 -28.65 -0.61
N ASP A 218 67.91 -29.50 -0.27
CA ASP A 218 69.22 -29.08 0.25
C ASP A 218 70.21 -28.92 -0.92
N PRO A 219 70.70 -27.71 -1.23
CA PRO A 219 71.62 -27.45 -2.34
C PRO A 219 72.93 -28.25 -2.28
N ASN A 220 73.30 -28.79 -1.12
CA ASN A 220 74.56 -29.53 -0.90
C ASN A 220 74.39 -31.06 -0.88
N SER A 221 73.20 -31.59 -1.17
CA SER A 221 72.94 -33.05 -1.20
C SER A 221 73.61 -33.73 -2.40
N GLU A 222 74.18 -34.93 -2.21
CA GLU A 222 74.69 -35.77 -3.31
C GLU A 222 73.60 -36.21 -4.30
N THR A 223 72.31 -36.17 -3.93
CA THR A 223 71.17 -36.53 -4.79
C THR A 223 70.47 -35.32 -5.44
N ILE A 224 70.97 -34.09 -5.23
CA ILE A 224 70.28 -32.85 -5.61
C ILE A 224 69.89 -32.79 -7.09
N GLU A 225 70.78 -33.24 -7.99
CA GLU A 225 70.52 -33.22 -9.44
C GLU A 225 69.34 -34.14 -9.81
N SER A 226 69.21 -35.30 -9.15
CA SER A 226 68.14 -36.27 -9.42
C SER A 226 66.77 -35.85 -8.85
N GLU A 227 66.76 -35.01 -7.82
CA GLU A 227 65.55 -34.45 -7.22
C GLU A 227 65.13 -33.14 -7.91
N LEU A 228 66.10 -32.36 -8.39
CA LEU A 228 65.88 -31.11 -9.09
C LEU A 228 65.45 -31.34 -10.56
N GLU A 229 66.05 -32.29 -11.29
CA GLU A 229 65.70 -32.59 -12.69
C GLU A 229 64.20 -32.76 -12.96
N PRO A 230 63.43 -33.57 -12.19
CA PRO A 230 62.00 -33.75 -12.46
C PRO A 230 61.19 -32.48 -12.16
N ILE A 231 61.56 -31.70 -11.14
CA ILE A 231 60.91 -30.43 -10.78
C ILE A 231 61.24 -29.36 -11.81
N GLU A 232 62.51 -29.24 -12.19
CA GLU A 232 63.01 -28.34 -13.23
C GLU A 232 62.38 -28.71 -14.57
N LYS A 233 62.28 -29.99 -14.94
CA LYS A 233 61.59 -30.42 -16.17
C LYS A 233 60.11 -30.09 -16.15
N GLN A 234 59.43 -30.24 -15.02
CA GLN A 234 58.01 -29.90 -14.89
C GLN A 234 57.78 -28.38 -14.98
N ILE A 235 58.62 -27.57 -14.32
CA ILE A 235 58.59 -26.10 -14.42
C ILE A 235 59.02 -25.66 -15.82
N VAL A 236 60.07 -26.23 -16.39
CA VAL A 236 60.65 -25.88 -17.70
C VAL A 236 59.77 -26.37 -18.85
N ASP A 237 59.03 -27.46 -18.76
CA ASP A 237 58.07 -27.85 -19.80
C ASP A 237 56.83 -26.93 -19.78
N GLU A 238 56.37 -26.53 -18.58
CA GLU A 238 55.35 -25.48 -18.44
C GLU A 238 55.88 -24.09 -18.84
N SER A 239 57.15 -23.81 -18.58
CA SER A 239 57.82 -22.56 -18.94
C SER A 239 58.22 -22.54 -20.40
N LYS A 240 58.55 -23.67 -21.04
CA LYS A 240 58.84 -23.78 -22.49
C LYS A 240 57.58 -23.55 -23.28
N LYS A 241 56.42 -24.03 -22.81
CA LYS A 241 55.12 -23.63 -23.38
C LYS A 241 54.91 -22.11 -23.37
N VAL A 242 55.30 -21.43 -22.29
CA VAL A 242 55.15 -19.96 -22.12
C VAL A 242 56.30 -19.15 -22.76
N ALA A 243 57.53 -19.66 -22.77
CA ALA A 243 58.74 -18.98 -23.22
C ALA A 243 58.98 -19.12 -24.73
N LYS A 244 58.46 -20.18 -25.36
CA LYS A 244 58.41 -20.30 -26.83
C LYS A 244 57.48 -19.24 -27.45
N GLU A 245 56.58 -18.64 -26.65
CA GLU A 245 55.70 -17.53 -27.04
C GLU A 245 56.23 -16.14 -26.65
N LEU A 246 57.27 -16.02 -25.80
CA LEU A 246 57.79 -14.73 -25.29
C LEU A 246 59.28 -14.46 -25.56
N GLY A 247 59.99 -15.32 -26.30
CA GLY A 247 61.28 -14.96 -26.89
C GLY A 247 62.42 -14.64 -25.91
N ALA A 248 62.53 -15.37 -24.78
CA ALA A 248 63.64 -15.18 -23.85
C ALA A 248 64.60 -16.38 -23.83
N VAL A 249 65.86 -16.12 -24.18
CA VAL A 249 66.99 -17.05 -24.16
C VAL A 249 67.47 -17.26 -22.71
N SER A 250 67.56 -18.51 -22.26
CA SER A 250 68.20 -18.87 -21.00
C SER A 250 69.71 -19.02 -21.21
N LYS A 251 70.52 -18.18 -20.54
CA LYS A 251 71.97 -18.40 -20.36
C LYS A 251 72.22 -19.43 -19.25
N GLU A 252 73.23 -20.27 -19.46
CA GLU A 252 73.71 -21.31 -18.55
C GLU A 252 74.08 -20.73 -17.17
N LEU A 253 73.67 -21.43 -16.12
CA LEU A 253 73.97 -21.14 -14.72
C LEU A 253 74.80 -22.29 -14.16
N ASP A 254 75.88 -21.95 -13.44
CA ASP A 254 76.95 -22.87 -13.06
C ASP A 254 76.76 -23.54 -11.68
N SER A 255 75.69 -23.24 -10.92
CA SER A 255 75.42 -23.87 -9.61
C SER A 255 73.94 -24.28 -9.40
N ALA A 256 73.72 -25.40 -8.68
CA ALA A 256 72.37 -25.90 -8.33
C ALA A 256 71.60 -24.91 -7.44
N GLN A 257 72.31 -24.13 -6.61
CA GLN A 257 71.72 -23.11 -5.75
C GLN A 257 71.15 -21.94 -6.56
N ASP A 258 71.87 -21.45 -7.57
CA ASP A 258 71.36 -20.39 -8.46
C ASP A 258 70.15 -20.85 -9.30
N ARG A 259 70.12 -22.13 -9.70
CA ARG A 259 68.97 -22.73 -10.39
C ARG A 259 67.74 -22.79 -9.48
N ILE A 260 67.89 -23.24 -8.23
CA ILE A 260 66.81 -23.30 -7.24
C ILE A 260 66.26 -21.90 -6.95
N GLU A 261 67.12 -20.89 -6.73
CA GLU A 261 66.68 -19.52 -6.47
C GLU A 261 65.94 -18.89 -7.65
N LYS A 262 66.39 -19.13 -8.89
CA LYS A 262 65.71 -18.64 -10.10
C LYS A 262 64.34 -19.31 -10.30
N LEU A 263 64.24 -20.62 -10.09
CA LEU A 263 62.96 -21.35 -10.17
C LEU A 263 61.98 -20.91 -9.07
N LYS A 264 62.49 -20.66 -7.85
CA LYS A 264 61.69 -20.07 -6.75
C LYS A 264 61.18 -18.67 -7.11
N ALA A 265 62.05 -17.81 -7.66
CA ALA A 265 61.65 -16.46 -8.09
C ALA A 265 60.56 -16.49 -9.18
N GLN A 266 60.72 -17.36 -10.20
CA GLN A 266 59.73 -17.54 -11.26
C GLN A 266 58.38 -18.08 -10.75
N LEU A 267 58.40 -19.03 -9.82
CA LEU A 267 57.19 -19.56 -9.19
C LEU A 267 56.54 -18.53 -8.25
N GLN A 268 57.32 -17.75 -7.51
CA GLN A 268 56.82 -16.71 -6.61
C GLN A 268 56.15 -15.57 -7.39
N GLU A 269 56.70 -15.18 -8.54
CA GLU A 269 56.10 -14.22 -9.47
C GLU A 269 54.77 -14.75 -10.03
N ARG A 270 54.74 -16.00 -10.51
CA ARG A 270 53.50 -16.68 -10.93
C ARG A 270 52.45 -16.72 -9.81
N ILE A 271 52.85 -17.07 -8.59
CA ILE A 271 51.95 -17.13 -7.42
C ILE A 271 51.39 -15.75 -7.08
N ASN A 272 52.21 -14.70 -7.10
CA ASN A 272 51.79 -13.34 -6.78
C ASN A 272 50.77 -12.81 -7.82
N ASN A 273 51.03 -13.04 -9.11
CA ASN A 273 50.10 -12.67 -10.19
C ASN A 273 48.77 -13.44 -10.06
N VAL A 274 48.83 -14.74 -9.81
CA VAL A 274 47.63 -15.59 -9.70
C VAL A 274 46.83 -15.30 -8.41
N ARG A 275 47.48 -14.85 -7.33
CA ARG A 275 46.81 -14.41 -6.09
C ARG A 275 46.00 -13.13 -6.31
N ALA A 276 46.49 -12.17 -7.10
CA ALA A 276 45.74 -10.98 -7.48
C ALA A 276 44.45 -11.33 -8.26
N ILE A 277 44.48 -12.37 -9.11
CA ILE A 277 43.32 -12.86 -9.86
C ILE A 277 42.29 -13.53 -8.94
N ARG A 278 42.73 -14.33 -7.96
CA ARG A 278 41.87 -14.98 -6.98
C ARG A 278 41.05 -13.97 -6.18
N ASP A 279 41.70 -12.87 -5.80
CA ASP A 279 41.13 -11.82 -4.96
C ASP A 279 40.20 -10.87 -5.76
N SER A 280 40.25 -10.89 -7.10
CA SER A 280 39.24 -10.27 -7.97
C SER A 280 37.96 -11.16 -8.03
N GLY A 281 36.85 -10.67 -7.49
CA GLY A 281 35.57 -11.37 -7.55
C GLY A 281 35.00 -11.45 -8.97
N VAL A 282 34.48 -12.61 -9.39
CA VAL A 282 33.53 -12.66 -10.52
C VAL A 282 32.20 -12.21 -9.93
N GLY A 283 31.80 -10.97 -10.20
CA GLY A 283 30.55 -10.39 -9.68
C GLY A 283 29.32 -11.16 -10.17
N VAL A 284 28.17 -10.94 -9.53
CA VAL A 284 26.90 -11.55 -9.97
C VAL A 284 26.32 -10.70 -11.11
N ILE A 285 25.56 -11.31 -12.04
CA ILE A 285 24.91 -10.59 -13.16
C ILE A 285 24.12 -9.36 -12.67
N SER A 286 23.48 -9.43 -11.50
CA SER A 286 22.77 -8.31 -10.86
C SER A 286 23.67 -7.09 -10.63
N ASP A 287 24.93 -7.31 -10.25
CA ASP A 287 25.89 -6.24 -9.95
C ASP A 287 26.28 -5.51 -11.24
N TYR A 288 26.52 -6.27 -12.32
CA TYR A 288 26.79 -5.72 -13.64
C TYR A 288 25.58 -4.97 -14.21
N MET A 289 24.37 -5.49 -14.01
CA MET A 289 23.13 -4.81 -14.41
C MET A 289 22.91 -3.51 -13.64
N ASN A 290 23.16 -3.50 -12.33
CA ASN A 290 23.02 -2.30 -11.50
C ASN A 290 24.08 -1.25 -11.86
N ARG A 291 25.33 -1.68 -12.06
CA ARG A 291 26.41 -0.80 -12.54
C ARG A 291 26.08 -0.23 -13.92
N ALA A 292 25.60 -1.05 -14.85
CA ALA A 292 25.17 -0.60 -16.17
C ALA A 292 24.02 0.41 -16.09
N LYS A 293 23.04 0.21 -15.20
CA LYS A 293 21.95 1.18 -14.97
C LYS A 293 22.45 2.52 -14.44
N GLN A 294 23.41 2.51 -13.50
CA GLN A 294 24.03 3.73 -12.99
C GLN A 294 24.81 4.46 -14.09
N GLU A 295 25.73 3.76 -14.78
CA GLU A 295 26.57 4.35 -15.83
C GLU A 295 25.75 4.89 -17.01
N LEU A 296 24.69 4.19 -17.42
CA LEU A 296 23.81 4.63 -18.50
C LEU A 296 22.77 5.67 -18.04
N GLY A 297 22.55 5.81 -16.74
CA GLY A 297 21.59 6.75 -16.13
C GLY A 297 21.97 8.21 -16.35
N ASP A 298 23.25 8.50 -16.25
CA ASP A 298 23.84 9.85 -16.38
C ASP A 298 24.07 10.27 -17.84
N LEU A 299 23.99 9.32 -18.78
CA LEU A 299 24.17 9.58 -20.20
C LEU A 299 22.90 10.14 -20.85
N THR A 300 23.10 10.89 -21.94
CA THR A 300 21.98 11.40 -22.75
C THR A 300 21.17 10.26 -23.36
N LEU A 301 19.88 10.46 -23.65
CA LEU A 301 19.00 9.45 -24.26
C LEU A 301 19.58 8.91 -25.57
N SER A 302 20.27 9.76 -26.35
CA SER A 302 20.92 9.35 -27.60
C SER A 302 22.14 8.45 -27.39
N GLN A 303 22.81 8.53 -26.24
CA GLN A 303 23.97 7.72 -25.87
C GLN A 303 23.52 6.45 -25.13
N ALA A 304 22.63 6.61 -24.16
CA ALA A 304 22.12 5.53 -23.32
C ALA A 304 21.25 4.51 -24.07
N SER A 305 20.85 4.78 -25.31
CA SER A 305 20.10 3.86 -26.18
C SER A 305 20.95 3.14 -27.24
N GLN A 306 22.27 3.33 -27.24
CA GLN A 306 23.20 2.75 -28.22
C GLN A 306 23.53 1.28 -27.94
N TYR A 307 22.53 0.40 -27.85
CA TYR A 307 22.75 -1.01 -27.53
C TYR A 307 23.74 -1.71 -28.48
N LYS A 308 23.72 -1.38 -29.79
CA LYS A 308 24.65 -1.94 -30.78
C LYS A 308 26.12 -1.61 -30.47
N LYS A 309 26.39 -0.44 -29.88
CA LYS A 309 27.76 -0.06 -29.46
C LYS A 309 28.28 -1.04 -28.42
N TYR A 310 27.51 -1.24 -27.36
CA TYR A 310 27.86 -2.13 -26.25
C TYR A 310 27.85 -3.61 -26.65
N GLN A 311 26.94 -4.00 -27.55
CA GLN A 311 26.94 -5.34 -28.14
C GLN A 311 28.23 -5.61 -28.91
N ASN A 312 28.68 -4.66 -29.73
CA ASN A 312 29.95 -4.78 -30.44
C ASN A 312 31.15 -4.80 -29.49
N GLN A 313 31.14 -3.99 -28.42
CA GLN A 313 32.18 -4.02 -27.38
C GLN A 313 32.20 -5.36 -26.65
N ALA A 314 31.05 -5.94 -26.31
CA ALA A 314 30.97 -7.28 -25.72
C ALA A 314 31.55 -8.36 -26.66
N ILE A 315 31.24 -8.30 -27.96
CA ILE A 315 31.81 -9.24 -28.95
C ILE A 315 33.34 -9.11 -29.03
N ARG A 316 33.87 -7.88 -28.98
CA ARG A 316 35.33 -7.64 -28.97
C ARG A 316 36.00 -8.22 -27.73
N GLU A 317 35.44 -7.96 -26.54
CA GLU A 317 35.99 -8.50 -25.29
C GLU A 317 35.86 -10.03 -25.23
N GLY A 318 34.80 -10.61 -25.82
CA GLY A 318 34.69 -12.06 -25.98
C GLY A 318 35.83 -12.63 -26.84
N LYS A 319 36.07 -12.05 -28.02
CA LYS A 319 37.20 -12.45 -28.88
C LYS A 319 38.55 -12.27 -28.18
N ARG A 320 38.71 -11.22 -27.38
CA ARG A 320 39.93 -10.97 -26.60
C ARG A 320 40.11 -12.04 -25.52
N ALA A 321 39.03 -12.45 -24.85
CA ALA A 321 39.07 -13.54 -23.89
C ALA A 321 39.46 -14.86 -24.56
N ASP A 322 38.86 -15.18 -25.72
CA ASP A 322 39.15 -16.40 -26.47
C ASP A 322 40.62 -16.44 -26.92
N ARG A 323 41.15 -15.31 -27.42
CA ARG A 323 42.58 -15.17 -27.75
C ARG A 323 43.49 -15.35 -26.53
N ALA A 324 43.14 -14.76 -25.38
CA ALA A 324 43.92 -14.90 -24.15
C ALA A 324 43.90 -16.34 -23.61
N LEU A 325 42.77 -17.05 -23.72
CA LEU A 325 42.67 -18.47 -23.41
C LEU A 325 43.53 -19.32 -24.36
N ALA A 326 43.60 -18.92 -25.64
CA ALA A 326 44.38 -19.64 -26.65
C ALA A 326 45.87 -19.76 -26.28
N VAL A 327 46.42 -18.69 -25.69
CA VAL A 327 47.82 -18.58 -25.25
C VAL A 327 47.99 -18.83 -23.73
N ASN A 328 47.00 -19.46 -23.09
CA ASN A 328 46.98 -19.78 -21.65
C ASN A 328 47.21 -18.60 -20.69
N LYS A 329 46.81 -17.38 -21.10
CA LYS A 329 46.83 -16.18 -20.27
C LYS A 329 45.51 -16.02 -19.52
N LEU A 330 45.32 -16.86 -18.50
CA LEU A 330 44.06 -16.97 -17.75
C LEU A 330 43.64 -15.64 -17.08
N GLU A 331 44.58 -14.79 -16.68
CA GLU A 331 44.30 -13.46 -16.11
C GLU A 331 43.62 -12.54 -17.11
N GLU A 332 44.24 -12.36 -18.27
CA GLU A 332 43.74 -11.50 -19.35
C GLU A 332 42.40 -12.04 -19.86
N ALA A 333 42.24 -13.37 -19.91
CA ALA A 333 40.99 -14.01 -20.27
C ALA A 333 39.87 -13.71 -19.26
N LEU A 334 40.15 -13.82 -17.95
CA LEU A 334 39.15 -13.53 -16.91
C LEU A 334 38.74 -12.05 -16.92
N GLN A 335 39.70 -11.13 -17.03
CA GLN A 335 39.43 -9.69 -17.13
C GLN A 335 38.58 -9.37 -18.37
N ALA A 336 38.91 -9.96 -19.52
CA ALA A 336 38.13 -9.78 -20.74
C ALA A 336 36.71 -10.35 -20.63
N LYS A 337 36.51 -11.50 -19.96
CA LYS A 337 35.14 -12.03 -19.67
C LYS A 337 34.35 -11.13 -18.71
N GLN A 338 34.98 -10.53 -17.70
CA GLN A 338 34.32 -9.55 -16.82
C GLN A 338 33.88 -8.29 -17.58
N LEU A 339 34.70 -7.79 -18.50
CA LEU A 339 34.35 -6.66 -19.37
C LEU A 339 33.29 -7.05 -20.41
N GLN A 340 33.32 -8.29 -20.92
CA GLN A 340 32.26 -8.85 -21.76
C GLN A 340 30.92 -8.84 -21.02
N LEU A 341 30.88 -9.32 -19.77
CA LEU A 341 29.67 -9.30 -18.92
C LEU A 341 29.14 -7.88 -18.70
N LEU A 342 30.02 -6.94 -18.37
CA LEU A 342 29.63 -5.54 -18.17
C LEU A 342 29.06 -4.93 -19.46
N ASN A 343 29.68 -5.20 -20.61
CA ASN A 343 29.20 -4.68 -21.90
C ASN A 343 27.91 -5.37 -22.37
N GLN A 344 27.71 -6.66 -22.08
CA GLN A 344 26.42 -7.34 -22.28
C GLN A 344 25.32 -6.72 -21.41
N ALA A 345 25.61 -6.44 -20.14
CA ALA A 345 24.69 -5.73 -19.24
C ALA A 345 24.35 -4.33 -19.77
N ARG A 346 25.36 -3.56 -20.20
CA ARG A 346 25.17 -2.24 -20.82
C ARG A 346 24.34 -2.34 -22.10
N ALA A 347 24.58 -3.34 -22.95
CA ALA A 347 23.80 -3.53 -24.18
C ALA A 347 22.32 -3.80 -23.88
N ARG A 348 22.03 -4.65 -22.88
CA ARG A 348 20.67 -4.94 -22.46
C ARG A 348 19.97 -3.71 -21.89
N VAL A 349 20.58 -3.04 -20.91
CA VAL A 349 20.01 -1.82 -20.32
C VAL A 349 19.81 -0.74 -21.39
N ALA A 350 20.73 -0.61 -22.34
CA ALA A 350 20.59 0.34 -23.44
C ALA A 350 19.44 -0.02 -24.40
N PHE A 351 19.19 -1.31 -24.62
CA PHE A 351 18.04 -1.78 -25.39
C PHE A 351 16.71 -1.47 -24.68
N ASP A 352 16.63 -1.77 -23.37
CA ASP A 352 15.47 -1.47 -22.54
C ASP A 352 15.19 0.05 -22.51
N ASN A 353 16.25 0.86 -22.37
CA ASN A 353 16.17 2.31 -22.49
C ASN A 353 15.61 2.73 -23.85
N ALA A 354 16.08 2.16 -24.96
CA ALA A 354 15.61 2.51 -26.31
C ALA A 354 14.10 2.23 -26.48
N LEU A 355 13.62 1.08 -26.00
CA LEU A 355 12.20 0.73 -26.02
C LEU A 355 11.37 1.70 -25.15
N ARG A 356 11.85 1.96 -23.93
CA ARG A 356 11.18 2.85 -22.98
C ARG A 356 11.09 4.28 -23.50
N ILE A 357 12.20 4.83 -24.01
CA ILE A 357 12.27 6.17 -24.61
C ILE A 357 11.24 6.31 -25.73
N LYS A 358 11.13 5.31 -26.61
CA LYS A 358 10.16 5.31 -27.71
C LYS A 358 8.71 5.28 -27.17
N LYS A 359 8.41 4.36 -26.26
CA LYS A 359 7.07 4.21 -25.66
C LYS A 359 6.62 5.49 -24.95
N LEU A 360 7.50 6.05 -24.13
CA LEU A 360 7.22 7.27 -23.38
C LEU A 360 7.04 8.47 -24.31
N ARG A 361 7.89 8.63 -25.33
CA ARG A 361 7.71 9.70 -26.32
C ARG A 361 6.34 9.62 -27.01
N THR A 362 5.90 8.43 -27.40
CA THR A 362 4.57 8.23 -27.98
C THR A 362 3.46 8.56 -26.97
N LYS A 363 3.57 8.09 -25.72
CA LYS A 363 2.62 8.40 -24.64
C LYS A 363 2.49 9.91 -24.41
N LEU A 364 3.63 10.62 -24.33
CA LEU A 364 3.63 12.06 -24.09
C LEU A 364 2.92 12.84 -25.19
N LEU A 365 3.15 12.45 -26.45
CA LEU A 365 2.49 13.04 -27.63
C LEU A 365 1.01 12.68 -27.72
N ASP A 366 0.63 11.44 -27.39
CA ASP A 366 -0.79 11.03 -27.40
C ASP A 366 -1.59 11.80 -26.34
N ASN A 367 -1.07 11.91 -25.13
CA ASN A 367 -1.66 12.74 -24.07
C ASN A 367 -1.81 14.20 -24.53
N LEU A 368 -0.77 14.79 -25.13
CA LEU A 368 -0.83 16.16 -25.66
C LEU A 368 -1.91 16.31 -26.73
N ASN A 369 -2.01 15.37 -27.66
CA ASN A 369 -3.02 15.39 -28.72
C ASN A 369 -4.43 15.28 -28.14
N ARG A 370 -4.64 14.48 -27.09
CA ARG A 370 -5.96 14.36 -26.44
C ARG A 370 -6.39 15.65 -25.73
N MET A 371 -5.44 16.43 -25.20
CA MET A 371 -5.71 17.74 -24.57
C MET A 371 -5.92 18.87 -25.58
N THR A 372 -5.26 18.79 -26.74
CA THR A 372 -5.21 19.90 -27.71
C THR A 372 -6.00 19.64 -28.99
N ARG A 373 -6.66 18.47 -29.13
CA ARG A 373 -7.46 18.15 -30.31
C ARG A 373 -8.63 19.13 -30.51
N PRO A 374 -8.95 19.52 -31.76
CA PRO A 374 -10.03 20.47 -32.02
C PRO A 374 -11.44 19.99 -31.66
N LYS A 375 -11.67 18.67 -31.65
CA LYS A 375 -12.97 18.06 -31.36
C LYS A 375 -12.90 17.27 -30.06
N ASN A 376 -13.81 17.58 -29.14
CA ASN A 376 -13.96 16.92 -27.83
C ASN A 376 -12.63 16.77 -27.07
N PRO A 377 -11.82 17.84 -26.89
CA PRO A 377 -10.59 17.72 -26.10
C PRO A 377 -10.91 17.22 -24.69
N ILE A 378 -9.97 16.51 -24.08
CA ILE A 378 -10.06 16.21 -22.64
C ILE A 378 -9.86 17.52 -21.90
N THR A 379 -10.81 17.87 -21.04
CA THR A 379 -10.73 19.06 -20.19
C THR A 379 -9.65 18.87 -19.14
N ILE A 380 -8.70 19.80 -19.11
CA ILE A 380 -7.59 19.86 -18.15
C ILE A 380 -7.42 21.32 -17.72
N GLU A 381 -7.00 21.53 -16.47
CA GLU A 381 -6.80 22.85 -15.90
C GLU A 381 -5.87 23.68 -16.81
N PRO A 382 -6.20 24.95 -17.12
CA PRO A 382 -5.48 25.74 -18.11
C PRO A 382 -3.96 25.87 -17.90
N ASN A 383 -3.50 26.07 -16.66
CA ASN A 383 -2.07 26.18 -16.34
C ASN A 383 -1.36 24.84 -16.53
N MET A 384 -1.94 23.72 -16.12
CA MET A 384 -1.41 22.37 -16.34
C MET A 384 -1.37 22.00 -17.82
N ARG A 385 -2.44 22.32 -18.57
CA ARG A 385 -2.51 22.11 -20.02
C ARG A 385 -1.41 22.91 -20.72
N TYR A 386 -1.25 24.17 -20.35
CA TYR A 386 -0.18 25.01 -20.89
C TYR A 386 1.19 24.50 -20.50
N PHE A 387 1.43 24.16 -19.23
CA PHE A 387 2.72 23.65 -18.79
C PHE A 387 3.11 22.40 -19.57
N TYR A 388 2.19 21.45 -19.71
CA TYR A 388 2.44 20.22 -20.45
C TYR A 388 2.78 20.52 -21.92
N ALA A 389 1.99 21.37 -22.57
CA ALA A 389 2.20 21.76 -23.96
C ALA A 389 3.52 22.53 -24.15
N HIS A 390 3.85 23.42 -23.23
CA HIS A 390 5.07 24.22 -23.23
C HIS A 390 6.30 23.34 -23.00
N MET A 391 6.26 22.40 -22.05
CA MET A 391 7.34 21.44 -21.84
C MET A 391 7.54 20.52 -23.05
N ALA A 392 6.45 20.09 -23.70
CA ALA A 392 6.56 19.33 -24.95
C ALA A 392 7.26 20.14 -26.06
N TYR A 393 7.00 21.44 -26.14
CA TYR A 393 7.70 22.36 -27.03
C TYR A 393 9.17 22.55 -26.63
N GLN A 394 9.46 22.83 -25.35
CA GLN A 394 10.83 23.01 -24.82
C GLN A 394 11.71 21.76 -24.97
N MET A 395 11.10 20.57 -25.00
CA MET A 395 11.78 19.31 -25.31
C MET A 395 11.87 19.01 -26.82
N GLY A 396 11.37 19.89 -27.69
CA GLY A 396 11.36 19.68 -29.13
C GLY A 396 10.48 18.51 -29.59
N LEU A 397 9.48 18.11 -28.79
CA LEU A 397 8.49 17.11 -29.18
C LEU A 397 7.45 17.68 -30.14
N THR A 398 7.13 18.97 -30.01
CA THR A 398 6.26 19.73 -30.92
C THR A 398 7.01 20.89 -31.56
N LYS A 399 6.50 21.37 -32.69
CA LYS A 399 7.05 22.55 -33.39
C LYS A 399 6.51 23.88 -32.86
N TYR A 400 5.32 23.84 -32.28
CA TYR A 400 4.60 25.01 -31.81
C TYR A 400 4.39 24.86 -30.31
N ASP A 401 4.47 26.01 -29.64
CA ASP A 401 4.19 26.14 -28.23
C ASP A 401 2.69 25.99 -27.93
N GLY A 402 2.37 25.70 -26.67
CA GLY A 402 1.01 25.66 -26.16
C GLY A 402 0.35 27.03 -26.14
N LEU A 403 -0.99 27.05 -26.11
CA LEU A 403 -1.75 28.28 -25.90
C LEU A 403 -1.79 28.60 -24.41
N GLU A 404 -1.22 29.75 -24.04
CA GLU A 404 -1.23 30.29 -22.68
C GLU A 404 -2.67 30.52 -22.18
N PRO A 405 -2.96 30.37 -20.86
CA PRO A 405 -4.25 30.73 -20.30
C PRO A 405 -4.60 32.20 -20.51
N VAL A 406 -5.89 32.51 -20.61
CA VAL A 406 -6.38 33.89 -20.85
C VAL A 406 -6.00 34.83 -19.70
N ASP A 407 -5.97 34.31 -18.47
CA ASP A 407 -5.60 35.06 -17.27
C ASP A 407 -4.08 35.06 -16.98
N GLY A 408 -3.28 34.55 -17.93
CA GLY A 408 -1.82 34.38 -17.79
C GLY A 408 -1.43 33.05 -17.14
N PHE A 409 -0.18 32.63 -17.34
CA PHE A 409 0.34 31.42 -16.72
C PHE A 409 0.85 31.63 -15.28
N ASP A 410 0.37 30.79 -14.36
CA ASP A 410 0.86 30.71 -12.98
C ASP A 410 1.51 29.34 -12.70
N MET A 411 2.83 29.34 -12.47
CA MET A 411 3.59 28.15 -12.09
C MET A 411 3.16 27.60 -10.73
N ASN A 412 2.73 28.44 -9.80
CA ASN A 412 2.29 27.98 -8.48
C ASN A 412 0.99 27.19 -8.58
N ALA A 413 0.08 27.58 -9.47
CA ALA A 413 -1.13 26.79 -9.74
C ALA A 413 -0.79 25.37 -10.23
N VAL A 414 0.25 25.23 -11.07
CA VAL A 414 0.75 23.92 -11.53
C VAL A 414 1.36 23.12 -10.39
N ILE A 415 2.19 23.75 -9.56
CA ILE A 415 2.84 23.12 -8.40
C ILE A 415 1.79 22.66 -7.39
N ASN A 416 0.76 23.45 -7.17
CA ASN A 416 -0.35 23.12 -6.29
C ASN A 416 -1.13 21.93 -6.86
N ALA A 417 -1.58 21.98 -8.10
CA ALA A 417 -2.36 20.88 -8.66
C ALA A 417 -1.55 19.57 -8.83
N LEU A 418 -0.22 19.63 -8.78
CA LEU A 418 0.66 18.45 -8.70
C LEU A 418 0.83 17.89 -7.29
N ASP A 419 0.70 18.72 -6.28
CA ASP A 419 0.75 18.31 -4.89
C ASP A 419 -0.58 17.60 -4.56
N PRO A 420 -0.56 16.32 -4.20
CA PRO A 420 -1.76 15.55 -3.88
C PRO A 420 -2.60 16.16 -2.75
N ASP A 421 -1.99 17.06 -1.97
CA ASP A 421 -2.55 17.72 -0.82
C ASP A 421 -2.68 19.25 -0.97
N ALA A 422 -2.38 19.92 -2.10
CA ALA A 422 -2.46 21.41 -2.13
C ALA A 422 -3.88 21.99 -2.19
N ASP A 423 -4.80 21.44 -2.99
CA ASP A 423 -6.24 21.80 -2.93
C ASP A 423 -6.80 21.60 -1.49
N ILE A 424 -6.15 20.66 -0.81
CA ILE A 424 -6.35 20.21 0.54
C ILE A 424 -5.47 21.00 1.53
N LEU A 425 -4.57 21.89 1.17
CA LEU A 425 -3.79 22.71 2.13
C LEU A 425 -4.15 24.20 2.02
N GLY A 426 -5.16 24.52 1.19
CA GLY A 426 -5.49 25.90 0.87
C GLY A 426 -4.43 26.51 -0.05
N ASP A 427 -4.03 25.75 -1.07
CA ASP A 427 -3.09 26.15 -2.11
C ASP A 427 -1.66 26.42 -1.60
N GLN A 428 -1.30 25.82 -0.47
CA GLN A 428 0.06 25.79 0.07
C GLN A 428 0.73 24.43 -0.23
N SER A 429 1.40 24.34 -1.38
CA SER A 429 2.20 23.17 -1.72
C SER A 429 3.51 23.11 -0.91
N ILE A 430 3.86 21.90 -0.46
CA ILE A 430 5.21 21.59 0.07
C ILE A 430 6.09 20.93 -1.00
N THR A 431 5.54 20.76 -2.20
CA THR A 431 6.18 20.12 -3.33
C THR A 431 6.90 21.18 -4.17
N PHE A 432 8.15 20.90 -4.54
CA PHE A 432 8.93 21.77 -5.41
C PHE A 432 9.29 21.02 -6.69
N LEU A 433 9.23 21.70 -7.83
CA LEU A 433 9.80 21.19 -9.06
C LEU A 433 11.32 21.20 -8.95
N ASP A 434 11.97 20.16 -9.49
CA ASP A 434 13.42 20.14 -9.56
C ASP A 434 13.95 21.40 -10.28
N PRO A 435 15.04 22.03 -9.80
CA PRO A 435 15.54 23.28 -10.36
C PRO A 435 15.79 23.24 -11.87
N TRP A 436 16.23 22.10 -12.39
CA TRP A 436 16.50 21.92 -13.82
C TRP A 436 15.22 21.90 -14.66
N ILE A 437 14.08 21.48 -14.12
CA ILE A 437 12.77 21.50 -14.79
C ILE A 437 12.31 22.95 -14.96
N VAL A 438 12.47 23.76 -13.92
CA VAL A 438 12.17 25.20 -13.96
C VAL A 438 13.08 25.90 -14.98
N GLN A 439 14.37 25.55 -15.02
CA GLN A 439 15.30 26.08 -16.02
C GLN A 439 14.93 25.67 -17.45
N LEU A 440 14.50 24.43 -17.67
CA LEU A 440 14.02 23.95 -18.96
C LEU A 440 12.74 24.69 -19.39
N PHE A 441 11.80 24.88 -18.46
CA PHE A 441 10.54 25.59 -18.70
C PHE A 441 10.80 27.02 -19.17
N TYR A 442 11.61 27.80 -18.43
CA TYR A 442 11.93 29.18 -18.79
C TYR A 442 13.08 29.31 -19.81
N GLY A 443 13.46 28.20 -20.45
CA GLY A 443 14.53 28.17 -21.44
C GLY A 443 14.20 29.03 -22.66
N LYS A 444 15.16 29.85 -23.10
CA LYS A 444 15.00 30.67 -24.32
C LYS A 444 15.02 29.86 -25.61
N ILE A 445 15.60 28.67 -25.57
CA ILE A 445 15.83 27.82 -26.74
C ILE A 445 15.42 26.39 -26.38
N PRO A 446 14.47 25.80 -27.12
CA PRO A 446 14.10 24.40 -26.94
C PRO A 446 15.28 23.46 -27.12
N MET A 447 15.43 22.50 -26.21
CA MET A 447 16.40 21.42 -26.33
C MET A 447 15.81 20.23 -27.06
N SER A 448 16.65 19.44 -27.73
CA SER A 448 16.21 18.17 -28.31
C SER A 448 15.92 17.15 -27.21
N PHE A 449 14.77 16.47 -27.28
CA PHE A 449 14.40 15.36 -26.39
C PHE A 449 15.52 14.32 -26.23
N LYS A 450 16.31 14.10 -27.29
CA LYS A 450 17.44 13.14 -27.27
C LYS A 450 18.60 13.54 -26.36
N ASN A 451 18.67 14.80 -25.94
CA ASN A 451 19.75 15.36 -25.13
C ASN A 451 19.46 15.31 -23.62
N LEU A 452 18.24 14.95 -23.21
CA LEU A 452 17.92 14.68 -21.81
C LEU A 452 18.72 13.46 -21.32
N THR A 453 19.02 13.37 -20.02
CA THR A 453 19.56 12.13 -19.44
C THR A 453 18.45 11.13 -19.13
N VAL A 454 18.80 9.85 -18.93
CA VAL A 454 17.81 8.83 -18.53
C VAL A 454 17.21 9.15 -17.16
N SER A 455 18.01 9.68 -16.23
CA SER A 455 17.51 10.15 -14.93
C SER A 455 16.50 11.30 -15.09
N GLN A 456 16.82 12.31 -15.92
CA GLN A 456 15.91 13.43 -16.19
C GLN A 456 14.60 12.98 -16.86
N LEU A 457 14.68 11.97 -17.74
CA LEU A 457 13.51 11.41 -18.41
C LEU A 457 12.55 10.72 -17.42
N ASN A 458 13.08 10.01 -16.41
CA ASN A 458 12.24 9.38 -15.38
C ASN A 458 11.45 10.43 -14.59
N THR A 459 12.13 11.48 -14.15
CA THR A 459 11.49 12.59 -13.44
C THR A 459 10.43 13.28 -14.30
N LEU A 460 10.72 13.51 -15.60
CA LEU A 460 9.74 14.10 -16.53
C LEU A 460 8.56 13.18 -16.80
N GLU A 461 8.76 11.87 -16.89
CA GLU A 461 7.69 10.89 -17.05
C GLU A 461 6.71 10.96 -15.87
N GLU A 462 7.23 10.94 -14.64
CA GLU A 462 6.45 11.05 -13.40
C GLU A 462 5.70 12.38 -13.35
N LEU A 463 6.39 13.48 -13.63
CA LEU A 463 5.81 14.82 -13.61
C LEU A 463 4.68 14.96 -14.64
N MET A 464 4.97 14.66 -15.91
CA MET A 464 4.03 14.88 -17.01
C MET A 464 2.85 13.90 -16.93
N THR A 465 3.08 12.64 -16.54
CA THR A 465 1.98 11.68 -16.31
C THR A 465 1.10 12.13 -15.16
N GLY A 466 1.69 12.62 -14.07
CA GLY A 466 0.98 13.21 -12.93
C GLY A 466 0.12 14.40 -13.35
N MET A 467 0.68 15.36 -14.10
CA MET A 467 -0.05 16.52 -14.61
C MET A 467 -1.26 16.14 -15.47
N TYR A 468 -1.07 15.19 -16.40
CA TYR A 468 -2.15 14.76 -17.28
C TYR A 468 -3.29 14.09 -16.51
N LYS A 469 -2.96 13.20 -15.55
CA LYS A 469 -3.98 12.50 -14.74
C LYS A 469 -4.64 13.43 -13.73
N ASN A 470 -3.88 14.23 -12.96
CA ASN A 470 -4.43 15.24 -12.03
C ASN A 470 -5.33 16.24 -12.76
N GLY A 471 -4.83 16.75 -13.88
CA GLY A 471 -5.55 17.71 -14.70
C GLY A 471 -6.87 17.17 -15.24
N ARG A 472 -6.94 15.88 -15.60
CA ARG A 472 -8.18 15.21 -16.01
C ARG A 472 -9.11 14.96 -14.82
N ASN A 473 -8.56 14.42 -13.72
CA ASN A 473 -9.30 14.11 -12.50
C ASN A 473 -9.86 15.37 -11.81
N ALA A 474 -9.39 16.57 -12.18
CA ALA A 474 -9.98 17.83 -11.74
C ALA A 474 -11.42 18.03 -12.26
N TYR A 475 -11.84 17.34 -13.33
CA TYR A 475 -13.14 17.53 -13.97
C TYR A 475 -14.07 16.30 -13.92
N GLU A 476 -13.54 15.09 -14.10
CA GLU A 476 -14.39 13.92 -14.41
C GLU A 476 -14.92 13.13 -13.20
N GLY A 477 -14.45 13.39 -11.97
CA GLY A 477 -14.83 12.61 -10.78
C GLY A 477 -14.48 11.10 -10.88
N SER A 478 -14.24 10.45 -9.74
CA SER A 478 -13.94 9.00 -9.72
C SER A 478 -14.94 8.18 -8.91
N THR A 479 -15.81 8.84 -8.16
CA THR A 479 -16.77 8.23 -7.22
C THR A 479 -18.20 8.77 -7.33
N ILE A 480 -18.42 9.78 -8.18
CA ILE A 480 -19.72 10.42 -8.38
C ILE A 480 -20.45 9.70 -9.51
N LEU A 481 -21.57 9.06 -9.17
CA LEU A 481 -22.30 8.17 -10.05
C LEU A 481 -23.72 8.69 -10.31
N ASN A 482 -24.19 8.58 -11.55
CA ASN A 482 -25.58 8.84 -11.92
C ASN A 482 -26.52 7.67 -11.54
N ASP A 483 -27.81 7.74 -11.93
CA ASP A 483 -28.80 6.71 -11.57
C ASP A 483 -28.57 5.35 -12.25
N LYS A 484 -27.72 5.32 -13.27
CA LYS A 484 -27.31 4.12 -14.01
C LYS A 484 -25.99 3.53 -13.51
N GLY A 485 -25.35 4.16 -12.52
CA GLY A 485 -24.03 3.76 -12.03
C GLY A 485 -22.87 4.23 -12.94
N GLU A 486 -23.10 5.20 -13.82
CA GLU A 486 -22.05 5.76 -14.69
C GLU A 486 -21.40 6.98 -14.02
N LEU A 487 -20.09 7.16 -14.20
CA LEU A 487 -19.36 8.34 -13.73
C LEU A 487 -19.82 9.61 -14.45
N ILE A 488 -19.98 10.70 -13.70
CA ILE A 488 -20.34 12.03 -14.23
C ILE A 488 -19.35 13.10 -13.79
N THR A 489 -19.28 14.20 -14.55
CA THR A 489 -18.39 15.31 -14.22
C THR A 489 -18.87 16.08 -12.98
N PHE A 490 -17.96 16.82 -12.34
CA PHE A 490 -18.34 17.68 -11.22
C PHE A 490 -19.34 18.76 -11.63
N ASP A 491 -19.21 19.30 -12.84
CA ASP A 491 -20.11 20.33 -13.35
C ASP A 491 -21.53 19.77 -13.58
N ASP A 492 -21.65 18.57 -14.19
CA ASP A 492 -22.95 17.90 -14.35
C ASP A 492 -23.62 17.61 -12.98
N ALA A 493 -22.81 17.22 -11.98
CA ALA A 493 -23.29 16.97 -10.63
C ALA A 493 -23.76 18.26 -9.95
N VAL A 494 -23.00 19.35 -10.08
CA VAL A 494 -23.35 20.68 -9.55
C VAL A 494 -24.61 21.22 -10.23
N ASP A 495 -24.71 21.11 -11.55
CA ASP A 495 -25.90 21.51 -12.31
C ASP A 495 -27.16 20.76 -11.85
N GLY A 496 -27.03 19.45 -11.62
CA GLY A 496 -28.11 18.64 -11.09
C GLY A 496 -28.57 19.08 -9.69
N ILE A 497 -27.63 19.47 -8.82
CA ILE A 497 -27.93 19.98 -7.47
C ILE A 497 -28.56 21.37 -7.55
N LEU A 498 -27.96 22.28 -8.31
CA LEU A 498 -28.41 23.67 -8.42
C LEU A 498 -29.76 23.77 -9.11
N THR A 499 -30.07 22.88 -10.05
CA THR A 499 -31.41 22.82 -10.67
C THR A 499 -32.49 22.58 -9.62
N GLU A 500 -32.33 21.57 -8.76
CA GLU A 500 -33.29 21.26 -7.68
C GLU A 500 -33.35 22.37 -6.61
N ALA A 501 -32.19 22.91 -6.25
CA ALA A 501 -32.10 23.98 -5.27
C ALA A 501 -32.72 25.29 -5.80
N ILE A 502 -32.49 25.66 -7.06
CA ILE A 502 -33.07 26.85 -7.69
C ILE A 502 -34.59 26.72 -7.83
N ASP A 503 -35.10 25.53 -8.12
CA ASP A 503 -36.55 25.29 -8.16
C ASP A 503 -37.20 25.52 -6.79
N THR A 504 -36.50 25.14 -5.71
CA THR A 504 -37.00 25.28 -4.33
C THR A 504 -36.78 26.69 -3.75
N PHE A 505 -35.61 27.31 -3.97
CA PHE A 505 -35.17 28.54 -3.27
C PHE A 505 -35.00 29.75 -4.20
N GLY A 506 -35.27 29.58 -5.49
CA GLY A 506 -35.08 30.60 -6.52
C GLY A 506 -33.63 30.87 -6.90
N LYS A 507 -33.45 31.66 -7.97
CA LYS A 507 -32.13 32.09 -8.48
C LYS A 507 -31.42 33.06 -7.52
N ILE A 508 -30.10 33.14 -7.65
CA ILE A 508 -29.27 34.17 -7.02
C ILE A 508 -29.54 35.53 -7.67
N ASN A 509 -29.63 36.59 -6.89
CA ASN A 509 -30.10 37.91 -7.33
C ASN A 509 -29.23 39.09 -6.83
N GLY A 510 -28.10 38.86 -6.13
CA GLY A 510 -27.31 39.98 -5.62
C GLY A 510 -25.86 39.70 -5.24
N ASN A 511 -25.10 40.79 -5.05
CA ASN A 511 -23.72 40.74 -4.57
C ASN A 511 -23.69 40.39 -3.06
N VAL A 512 -23.06 39.26 -2.71
CA VAL A 512 -22.90 38.75 -1.33
C VAL A 512 -22.34 39.82 -0.37
N PHE A 513 -21.42 40.66 -0.84
CA PHE A 513 -20.85 41.74 -0.04
C PHE A 513 -21.92 42.78 0.37
N ASN A 514 -22.79 43.15 -0.57
CA ASN A 514 -23.87 44.10 -0.30
C ASN A 514 -24.95 43.48 0.60
N ALA A 515 -25.22 42.17 0.45
CA ALA A 515 -26.14 41.45 1.32
C ALA A 515 -25.65 41.40 2.78
N GLN A 516 -24.34 41.20 3.00
CA GLN A 516 -23.75 41.25 4.34
C GLN A 516 -23.72 42.68 4.90
N ASN A 517 -23.33 43.66 4.10
CA ASN A 517 -23.20 45.05 4.57
C ASN A 517 -24.55 45.70 4.90
N ASN A 518 -25.63 45.18 4.31
CA ASN A 518 -27.00 45.61 4.58
C ASN A 518 -27.71 44.76 5.65
N GLN A 519 -27.01 43.83 6.32
CA GLN A 519 -27.61 43.01 7.38
C GLN A 519 -28.09 43.89 8.54
N THR A 520 -29.36 43.74 8.88
CA THR A 520 -29.96 44.33 10.06
C THR A 520 -29.53 43.59 11.34
N GLY A 521 -29.65 44.23 12.51
CA GLY A 521 -29.35 43.59 13.79
C GLY A 521 -30.16 42.32 14.05
N LEU A 522 -31.39 42.23 13.53
CA LEU A 522 -32.23 41.03 13.59
C LEU A 522 -31.70 39.89 12.71
N GLU A 523 -31.18 40.21 11.53
CA GLU A 523 -30.56 39.22 10.64
C GLU A 523 -29.23 38.69 11.18
N ALA A 524 -28.46 39.54 11.88
CA ALA A 524 -27.24 39.12 12.59
C ALA A 524 -27.55 38.12 13.72
N VAL A 525 -28.60 38.38 14.51
CA VAL A 525 -29.07 37.45 15.56
C VAL A 525 -29.61 36.15 14.94
N ALA A 526 -30.38 36.23 13.86
CA ALA A 526 -30.83 35.04 13.12
C ALA A 526 -29.65 34.21 12.57
N GLY A 527 -28.57 34.86 12.14
CA GLY A 527 -27.33 34.21 11.71
C GLY A 527 -26.62 33.44 12.84
N LEU A 528 -26.62 33.98 14.07
CA LEU A 528 -26.11 33.29 15.26
C LEU A 528 -26.97 32.07 15.63
N ILE A 529 -28.29 32.21 15.58
CA ILE A 529 -29.23 31.10 15.81
C ILE A 529 -29.02 30.00 14.75
N ASN A 530 -28.88 30.39 13.48
CA ASN A 530 -28.60 29.45 12.39
C ASN A 530 -27.27 28.72 12.60
N LYS A 531 -26.21 29.40 13.06
CA LYS A 531 -24.94 28.76 13.40
C LYS A 531 -25.10 27.73 14.53
N GLY A 532 -25.88 28.06 15.57
CA GLY A 532 -26.24 27.12 16.63
C GLY A 532 -27.00 25.91 16.09
N ASN A 533 -28.03 26.13 15.26
CA ASN A 533 -28.83 25.09 14.62
C ASN A 533 -27.97 24.15 13.74
N LEU A 534 -27.09 24.70 12.89
CA LEU A 534 -26.16 23.91 12.06
C LEU A 534 -25.20 23.06 12.90
N SER A 535 -24.87 23.48 14.12
CA SER A 535 -24.02 22.68 15.01
C SER A 535 -24.71 21.40 15.51
N LEU A 536 -26.05 21.40 15.55
CA LEU A 536 -26.90 20.28 15.95
C LEU A 536 -27.41 19.49 14.73
N LEU A 537 -27.39 20.06 13.53
CA LEU A 537 -27.91 19.42 12.32
C LEU A 537 -26.94 18.35 11.77
N LYS A 538 -27.50 17.25 11.23
CA LYS A 538 -26.77 16.32 10.36
C LYS A 538 -26.61 16.92 8.97
N VAL A 539 -25.46 16.68 8.33
CA VAL A 539 -25.25 17.19 6.97
C VAL A 539 -26.23 16.62 5.98
N GLU A 540 -26.58 15.34 6.08
CA GLU A 540 -27.58 14.76 5.18
C GLU A 540 -28.93 15.48 5.26
N THR A 541 -29.37 15.93 6.45
CA THR A 541 -30.60 16.70 6.60
C THR A 541 -30.51 18.04 5.86
N PHE A 542 -29.36 18.70 5.91
CA PHE A 542 -29.12 19.91 5.11
C PHE A 542 -29.08 19.61 3.60
N LEU A 543 -28.47 18.50 3.18
CA LEU A 543 -28.41 18.10 1.78
C LEU A 543 -29.79 17.72 1.23
N ARG A 544 -30.62 16.99 1.99
CA ARG A 544 -32.02 16.69 1.63
C ARG A 544 -32.84 17.96 1.41
N ARG A 545 -32.53 19.03 2.15
CA ARG A 545 -33.15 20.34 1.95
C ARG A 545 -32.78 20.97 0.60
N LEU A 546 -31.56 20.73 0.10
CA LEU A 546 -31.12 21.19 -1.24
C LEU A 546 -31.72 20.34 -2.38
N GLY A 547 -31.95 19.05 -2.13
CA GLY A 547 -32.59 18.14 -3.08
C GLY A 547 -31.98 16.74 -3.08
N PRO A 548 -32.64 15.74 -3.70
CA PRO A 548 -32.12 14.39 -3.85
C PRO A 548 -30.72 14.30 -4.47
N ASN A 549 -30.41 15.13 -5.47
CA ASN A 549 -29.09 15.13 -6.12
C ASN A 549 -27.98 15.56 -5.16
N ALA A 550 -28.27 16.45 -4.20
CA ALA A 550 -27.29 16.85 -3.21
C ALA A 550 -26.91 15.69 -2.28
N VAL A 551 -27.87 14.85 -1.88
CA VAL A 551 -27.58 13.62 -1.12
C VAL A 551 -26.78 12.65 -1.97
N LYS A 552 -27.23 12.40 -3.20
CA LYS A 552 -26.62 11.44 -4.13
C LYS A 552 -25.17 11.76 -4.49
N TYR A 553 -24.83 13.03 -4.73
CA TYR A 553 -23.51 13.42 -5.22
C TYR A 553 -22.56 13.89 -4.10
N ILE A 554 -23.06 14.22 -2.91
CA ILE A 554 -22.21 14.67 -1.77
C ILE A 554 -22.19 13.64 -0.64
N TYR A 555 -23.34 13.11 -0.22
CA TYR A 555 -23.42 12.20 0.93
C TYR A 555 -23.11 10.75 0.55
N ASP A 556 -23.76 10.22 -0.49
CA ASP A 556 -23.68 8.80 -0.85
C ASP A 556 -22.27 8.32 -1.23
N PRO A 557 -21.39 9.10 -1.91
CA PRO A 557 -20.01 8.67 -2.17
C PRO A 557 -19.21 8.43 -0.88
N ILE A 558 -19.37 9.32 0.12
CA ILE A 558 -18.73 9.16 1.44
C ILE A 558 -19.36 7.99 2.20
N ASN A 559 -20.68 7.77 2.08
CA ASN A 559 -21.35 6.64 2.70
C ASN A 559 -20.82 5.30 2.19
N ARG A 560 -20.72 5.12 0.87
CA ARG A 560 -20.16 3.90 0.25
C ARG A 560 -18.72 3.66 0.68
N ALA A 561 -17.89 4.69 0.65
CA ALA A 561 -16.50 4.59 1.09
C ALA A 561 -16.39 4.22 2.58
N THR A 562 -17.29 4.74 3.43
CA THR A 562 -17.33 4.41 4.86
C THR A 562 -17.74 2.95 5.10
N GLN A 563 -18.70 2.43 4.35
CA GLN A 563 -19.09 1.01 4.43
C GLN A 563 -17.93 0.09 4.06
N GLU A 564 -17.26 0.37 2.94
CA GLU A 564 -16.09 -0.40 2.49
C GLU A 564 -14.92 -0.31 3.48
N PHE A 565 -14.69 0.89 4.05
CA PHE A 565 -13.70 1.11 5.10
C PHE A 565 -13.96 0.21 6.31
N ASN A 566 -15.20 0.22 6.82
CA ASN A 566 -15.59 -0.57 7.99
C ASN A 566 -15.43 -2.07 7.74
N GLU A 567 -15.88 -2.57 6.59
CA GLU A 567 -15.77 -3.99 6.23
C GLU A 567 -14.31 -4.47 6.17
N ARG A 568 -13.46 -3.73 5.45
CA ARG A 568 -12.03 -4.07 5.34
C ARG A 568 -11.32 -3.96 6.69
N LYS A 569 -11.70 -2.98 7.51
CA LYS A 569 -11.17 -2.78 8.85
C LYS A 569 -11.54 -3.93 9.77
N GLU A 570 -12.80 -4.38 9.76
CA GLU A 570 -13.26 -5.54 10.53
C GLU A 570 -12.45 -6.79 10.19
N VAL A 571 -12.32 -7.12 8.90
CA VAL A 571 -11.55 -8.28 8.41
C VAL A 571 -10.08 -8.19 8.82
N SER A 572 -9.45 -7.03 8.60
CA SER A 572 -8.04 -6.84 8.92
C SER A 572 -7.78 -6.88 10.42
N MET A 573 -8.64 -6.31 11.24
CA MET A 573 -8.48 -6.36 12.70
C MET A 573 -8.70 -7.76 13.27
N ARG A 574 -9.61 -8.56 12.69
CA ARG A 574 -9.74 -9.98 13.02
C ARG A 574 -8.47 -10.76 12.70
N ARG A 575 -7.89 -10.51 11.53
CA ARG A 575 -6.58 -11.09 11.16
C ARG A 575 -5.51 -10.71 12.16
N LEU A 576 -5.39 -9.42 12.51
CA LEU A 576 -4.41 -8.95 13.50
C LEU A 576 -4.60 -9.63 14.86
N ALA A 577 -5.83 -9.73 15.34
CA ALA A 577 -6.14 -10.42 16.60
C ALA A 577 -5.76 -11.91 16.56
N LYS A 578 -5.99 -12.59 15.42
CA LYS A 578 -5.58 -13.97 15.19
C LYS A 578 -4.05 -14.11 15.16
N ASP A 579 -3.36 -13.21 14.46
CA ASP A 579 -1.90 -13.20 14.37
C ASP A 579 -1.26 -13.03 15.75
N VAL A 580 -1.76 -12.09 16.56
CA VAL A 580 -1.29 -11.89 17.94
C VAL A 580 -1.58 -13.10 18.82
N SER A 581 -2.83 -13.58 18.84
CA SER A 581 -3.26 -14.66 19.75
C SER A 581 -2.70 -16.03 19.39
N SER A 582 -2.31 -16.25 18.14
CA SER A 582 -1.63 -17.49 17.71
C SER A 582 -0.18 -17.57 18.20
N VAL A 583 0.46 -16.43 18.45
CA VAL A 583 1.87 -16.35 18.90
C VAL A 583 1.96 -16.22 20.43
N TYR A 584 1.18 -15.31 21.01
CA TYR A 584 1.25 -14.97 22.44
C TYR A 584 -0.01 -15.32 23.20
N GLY A 585 0.14 -15.98 24.35
CA GLY A 585 -0.96 -16.10 25.31
C GLY A 585 -1.27 -14.76 25.98
N LYS A 586 -2.51 -14.53 26.44
CA LYS A 586 -2.92 -13.26 27.10
C LYS A 586 -1.95 -12.77 28.20
N ARG A 587 -1.53 -13.67 29.10
CA ARG A 587 -0.60 -13.35 30.20
C ARG A 587 0.82 -13.07 29.71
N GLU A 588 1.24 -13.75 28.65
CA GLU A 588 2.53 -13.54 28.03
C GLU A 588 2.57 -12.17 27.35
N LEU A 589 1.54 -11.83 26.56
CA LEU A 589 1.39 -10.52 25.95
C LEU A 589 1.38 -9.39 27.01
N PHE A 590 0.65 -9.56 28.11
CA PHE A 590 0.71 -8.60 29.23
C PHE A 590 2.15 -8.41 29.74
N ASN A 591 2.90 -9.49 29.94
CA ASN A 591 4.28 -9.38 30.40
C ASN A 591 5.17 -8.70 29.36
N ILE A 592 5.01 -9.01 28.08
CA ILE A 592 5.76 -8.41 26.96
C ILE A 592 5.62 -6.89 26.96
N ARG A 593 4.41 -6.38 27.23
CA ARG A 593 4.09 -4.95 27.19
C ARG A 593 4.37 -4.18 28.48
N ASN A 594 4.57 -4.87 29.62
CA ASN A 594 4.65 -4.21 30.93
C ASN A 594 5.90 -4.54 31.76
N LYS A 595 6.62 -5.63 31.46
CA LYS A 595 7.83 -5.98 32.22
C LYS A 595 9.05 -5.31 31.59
N HIS A 596 9.62 -4.37 32.34
CA HIS A 596 10.88 -3.71 32.01
C HIS A 596 12.05 -4.57 32.47
N MET A 597 12.74 -5.23 31.54
CA MET A 597 13.77 -6.23 31.85
C MET A 597 14.97 -6.21 30.90
N TYR A 598 14.93 -5.39 29.85
CA TYR A 598 15.89 -5.46 28.75
C TYR A 598 16.62 -4.13 28.54
N ASP A 599 17.85 -4.21 28.08
CA ASP A 599 18.65 -3.04 27.72
C ASP A 599 19.14 -3.22 26.27
N VAL A 600 19.12 -2.13 25.49
CA VAL A 600 19.63 -2.11 24.12
C VAL A 600 20.39 -0.79 23.93
N GLY A 601 21.72 -0.85 23.92
CA GLY A 601 22.55 0.35 23.80
C GLY A 601 22.43 1.31 24.98
N GLU A 602 22.06 2.55 24.69
CA GLU A 602 21.76 3.58 25.68
C GLU A 602 20.35 3.46 26.26
N LEU A 603 19.46 2.69 25.63
CA LEU A 603 18.10 2.47 26.11
C LEU A 603 18.11 1.44 27.24
N ARG A 604 17.67 1.87 28.43
CA ARG A 604 17.63 1.05 29.65
C ARG A 604 16.22 0.75 30.09
N ASN A 605 16.03 -0.40 30.75
CA ASN A 605 14.75 -0.84 31.29
C ASN A 605 13.64 -0.86 30.22
N LEU A 606 13.93 -1.40 29.05
CA LEU A 606 12.95 -1.64 28.00
C LEU A 606 12.05 -2.83 28.32
N THR A 607 10.80 -2.72 27.85
CA THR A 607 9.88 -3.84 27.74
C THR A 607 10.20 -4.68 26.50
N LYS A 608 9.72 -5.93 26.46
CA LYS A 608 9.91 -6.78 25.28
C LYS A 608 9.16 -6.23 24.06
N GLU A 609 8.01 -5.57 24.25
CA GLU A 609 7.29 -4.83 23.20
C GLU A 609 8.20 -3.81 22.51
N GLN A 610 8.97 -3.04 23.28
CA GLN A 610 9.86 -2.02 22.74
C GLN A 610 11.02 -2.62 21.92
N VAL A 611 11.56 -3.76 22.37
CA VAL A 611 12.61 -4.48 21.62
C VAL A 611 12.03 -5.08 20.33
N ILE A 612 10.82 -5.65 20.38
CA ILE A 612 10.13 -6.14 19.18
C ILE A 612 9.82 -4.99 18.21
N ALA A 613 9.45 -3.80 18.70
CA ALA A 613 9.23 -2.61 17.88
C ALA A 613 10.52 -2.11 17.19
N LEU A 614 11.69 -2.22 17.86
CA LEU A 614 12.98 -1.99 17.21
C LEU A 614 13.24 -3.01 16.10
N ALA A 615 12.94 -4.29 16.33
CA ALA A 615 13.11 -5.35 15.34
C ALA A 615 12.13 -5.25 14.15
N LEU A 616 10.89 -4.80 14.38
CA LEU A 616 9.94 -4.45 13.32
C LEU A 616 10.51 -3.37 12.38
N ASN A 617 11.34 -2.45 12.90
CA ASN A 617 12.06 -1.45 12.12
C ASN A 617 13.36 -1.97 11.48
N TRP A 618 13.68 -3.27 11.55
CA TRP A 618 14.92 -3.80 11.00
C TRP A 618 14.82 -4.33 9.56
N GLY A 619 13.64 -4.26 8.94
CA GLY A 619 13.38 -4.89 7.64
C GLY A 619 13.88 -4.13 6.39
N THR A 620 14.18 -2.83 6.50
CA THR A 620 14.66 -1.99 5.39
C THR A 620 15.83 -1.11 5.82
N GLU A 621 16.67 -0.68 4.88
CA GLU A 621 17.90 0.11 5.17
C GLU A 621 17.61 1.36 6.01
N ARG A 622 16.62 2.16 5.57
CA ARG A 622 16.29 3.43 6.22
C ARG A 622 15.70 3.22 7.60
N ASN A 623 14.87 2.21 7.81
CA ASN A 623 14.32 1.92 9.13
C ASN A 623 15.40 1.42 10.10
N ARG A 624 16.36 0.60 9.63
CA ARG A 624 17.54 0.19 10.42
C ARG A 624 18.30 1.38 10.93
N GLN A 625 18.57 2.36 10.04
CA GLN A 625 19.24 3.60 10.43
C GLN A 625 18.49 4.34 11.55
N ARG A 626 17.15 4.36 11.53
CA ARG A 626 16.35 4.97 12.62
C ARG A 626 16.35 4.16 13.91
N ALA A 627 16.33 2.83 13.82
CA ALA A 627 16.42 1.97 14.99
C ALA A 627 17.79 2.12 15.68
N MET A 628 18.88 2.11 14.89
CA MET A 628 20.24 2.37 15.39
C MET A 628 20.37 3.75 16.00
N GLU A 629 19.81 4.78 15.36
CA GLU A 629 19.83 6.16 15.90
C GLU A 629 19.03 6.28 17.20
N THR A 630 17.92 5.55 17.33
CA THR A 630 17.08 5.54 18.55
C THR A 630 17.80 4.87 19.72
N ALA A 631 18.50 3.75 19.47
CA ALA A 631 19.22 3.02 20.51
C ALA A 631 20.67 3.50 20.72
N LYS A 632 21.18 4.35 19.81
CA LYS A 632 22.57 4.83 19.74
C LYS A 632 23.59 3.69 19.70
N VAL A 633 23.35 2.71 18.83
CA VAL A 633 24.20 1.50 18.67
C VAL A 633 24.58 1.23 17.22
N THR A 634 25.59 0.38 17.04
CA THR A 634 25.97 -0.19 15.75
C THR A 634 25.05 -1.34 15.32
N GLU A 635 25.10 -1.70 14.04
CA GLU A 635 24.31 -2.80 13.47
C GLU A 635 24.57 -4.14 14.20
N VAL A 636 25.85 -4.44 14.46
CA VAL A 636 26.30 -5.67 15.14
C VAL A 636 25.76 -5.76 16.57
N GLU A 637 25.78 -4.64 17.30
CA GLU A 637 25.25 -4.59 18.67
C GLU A 637 23.73 -4.77 18.70
N MET A 638 23.02 -4.21 17.73
CA MET A 638 21.58 -4.39 17.60
C MET A 638 21.22 -5.84 17.27
N GLU A 639 21.89 -6.45 16.28
CA GLU A 639 21.64 -7.85 15.91
C GLU A 639 21.94 -8.82 17.06
N LYS A 640 23.00 -8.54 17.83
CA LYS A 640 23.30 -9.29 19.06
C LYS A 640 22.18 -9.16 20.09
N ALA A 641 21.67 -7.95 20.32
CA ALA A 641 20.55 -7.74 21.25
C ALA A 641 19.30 -8.51 20.79
N PHE A 642 19.01 -8.52 19.48
CA PHE A 642 17.91 -9.31 18.94
C PHE A 642 18.11 -10.81 19.14
N GLN A 643 19.32 -11.32 18.92
CA GLN A 643 19.62 -12.74 19.11
C GLN A 643 19.52 -13.18 20.58
N GLU A 644 19.86 -12.30 21.54
CA GLU A 644 19.80 -12.61 22.97
C GLU A 644 18.39 -12.48 23.56
N ILE A 645 17.58 -11.55 23.05
CA ILE A 645 16.28 -11.17 23.66
C ILE A 645 15.08 -11.80 22.93
N LEU A 646 15.14 -11.89 21.60
CA LEU A 646 14.03 -12.34 20.78
C LEU A 646 14.08 -13.84 20.53
N THR A 647 12.91 -14.45 20.52
CA THR A 647 12.67 -15.87 20.30
C THR A 647 12.07 -16.09 18.90
N ASP A 648 12.01 -17.35 18.46
CA ASP A 648 11.43 -17.70 17.15
C ASP A 648 9.97 -17.25 17.00
N LYS A 649 9.21 -17.28 18.10
CA LYS A 649 7.84 -16.78 18.16
C LYS A 649 7.76 -15.28 17.93
N ASP A 650 8.70 -14.51 18.50
CA ASP A 650 8.72 -13.06 18.31
C ASP A 650 9.02 -12.72 16.84
N TRP A 651 9.94 -13.45 16.20
CA TRP A 651 10.22 -13.31 14.77
C TRP A 651 9.04 -13.72 13.88
N GLU A 652 8.28 -14.75 14.26
CA GLU A 652 7.05 -15.10 13.55
C GLU A 652 6.01 -13.98 13.62
N PHE A 653 5.82 -13.37 14.79
CA PHE A 653 4.95 -12.19 14.93
C PHE A 653 5.44 -11.01 14.08
N ILE A 654 6.75 -10.74 14.06
CA ILE A 654 7.36 -9.67 13.25
C ILE A 654 7.08 -9.89 11.75
N ILE A 655 7.32 -11.10 11.25
CA ILE A 655 7.10 -11.43 9.83
C ILE A 655 5.63 -11.32 9.46
N ARG A 656 4.71 -11.90 10.26
CA ARG A 656 3.27 -11.79 10.01
C ARG A 656 2.78 -10.35 10.03
N THR A 657 3.35 -9.52 10.91
CA THR A 657 3.04 -8.08 10.98
C THR A 657 3.51 -7.35 9.73
N TRP A 658 4.72 -7.63 9.26
CA TRP A 658 5.22 -7.11 7.98
C TRP A 658 4.31 -7.51 6.81
N ASP A 659 3.97 -8.79 6.69
CA ASP A 659 3.12 -9.29 5.60
C ASP A 659 1.75 -8.62 5.60
N HIS A 660 1.17 -8.40 6.78
CA HIS A 660 -0.15 -7.77 6.91
C HIS A 660 -0.12 -6.27 6.58
N ILE A 661 0.90 -5.52 7.02
CA ILE A 661 1.01 -4.10 6.67
C ILE A 661 1.30 -3.94 5.17
N ASN A 662 2.19 -4.77 4.62
CA ASN A 662 2.61 -4.65 3.23
C ASN A 662 1.59 -5.24 2.23
N SER A 663 0.62 -6.05 2.67
CA SER A 663 -0.44 -6.53 1.78
C SER A 663 -1.29 -5.40 1.18
N PHE A 664 -1.34 -4.23 1.84
CA PHE A 664 -2.05 -3.05 1.32
C PHE A 664 -1.24 -2.24 0.30
N PHE A 665 0.05 -2.49 0.12
CA PHE A 665 0.93 -1.64 -0.69
C PHE A 665 0.46 -1.50 -2.13
N THR A 666 0.17 -2.63 -2.79
CA THR A 666 -0.23 -2.65 -4.21
C THR A 666 -1.49 -1.82 -4.45
N GLU A 667 -2.51 -2.02 -3.61
CA GLU A 667 -3.78 -1.31 -3.75
C GLU A 667 -3.66 0.17 -3.40
N ARG A 668 -2.93 0.52 -2.32
CA ARG A 668 -2.63 1.92 -2.00
C ARG A 668 -1.88 2.60 -3.14
N SER A 669 -0.92 1.89 -3.75
CA SER A 669 -0.16 2.40 -4.89
C SER A 669 -1.06 2.63 -6.10
N LYS A 670 -2.03 1.75 -6.35
CA LYS A 670 -3.03 1.91 -7.40
C LYS A 670 -3.91 3.14 -7.15
N VAL A 671 -4.41 3.34 -5.93
CA VAL A 671 -5.21 4.53 -5.58
C VAL A 671 -4.40 5.82 -5.74
N GLN A 672 -3.13 5.81 -5.30
CA GLN A 672 -2.21 6.93 -5.50
C GLN A 672 -1.99 7.20 -7.00
N GLU A 673 -1.77 6.16 -7.81
CA GLU A 673 -1.50 6.31 -9.24
C GLU A 673 -2.74 6.73 -10.04
N GLU A 674 -3.93 6.34 -9.60
CA GLU A 674 -5.19 6.75 -10.22
C GLU A 674 -5.50 8.21 -9.92
N LEU A 675 -5.33 8.65 -8.67
CA LEU A 675 -5.56 10.03 -8.27
C LEU A 675 -4.49 10.97 -8.80
N TYR A 676 -3.21 10.59 -8.65
CA TYR A 676 -2.04 11.46 -8.77
C TYR A 676 -1.09 11.14 -9.92
N GLY A 677 -1.35 10.04 -10.62
CA GLY A 677 -0.56 9.61 -11.78
C GLY A 677 0.78 8.94 -11.50
N ASN A 678 1.22 8.91 -10.25
CA ASN A 678 2.44 8.24 -9.82
C ASN A 678 2.14 7.18 -8.75
N PRO A 679 2.73 5.98 -8.85
CA PRO A 679 2.59 4.96 -7.81
C PRO A 679 3.34 5.35 -6.53
N LEU A 680 3.05 4.65 -5.43
CA LEU A 680 3.83 4.80 -4.20
C LEU A 680 5.24 4.26 -4.40
N LYS A 681 6.24 4.92 -3.80
CA LYS A 681 7.62 4.41 -3.77
C LYS A 681 7.70 3.28 -2.75
N LYS A 682 8.04 2.07 -3.22
CA LYS A 682 8.29 0.91 -2.36
C LYS A 682 9.68 1.01 -1.75
N GLU A 683 9.78 0.83 -0.44
CA GLU A 683 11.06 0.61 0.23
C GLU A 683 11.44 -0.86 0.06
N GLU A 684 12.63 -1.13 -0.49
CA GLU A 684 13.09 -2.49 -0.71
C GLU A 684 13.48 -3.15 0.62
N GLY A 685 12.98 -4.36 0.82
CA GLY A 685 13.31 -5.19 1.95
C GLY A 685 14.72 -5.76 1.84
N ILE A 686 15.43 -5.84 2.97
CA ILE A 686 16.77 -6.45 3.01
C ILE A 686 16.64 -7.86 3.55
N THR A 687 17.32 -8.81 2.92
CA THR A 687 17.47 -10.16 3.48
C THR A 687 18.69 -10.20 4.40
N PHE A 688 18.50 -10.66 5.62
CA PHE A 688 19.55 -10.72 6.64
C PHE A 688 19.46 -12.01 7.45
N THR A 689 20.50 -12.32 8.21
CA THR A 689 20.55 -13.56 9.01
C THR A 689 20.81 -13.22 10.47
N ILE A 690 19.89 -13.60 11.36
CA ILE A 690 20.06 -13.48 12.82
C ILE A 690 19.96 -14.87 13.43
N GLY A 691 20.92 -15.25 14.26
CA GLY A 691 20.92 -16.55 14.94
C GLY A 691 20.89 -17.77 13.99
N GLY A 692 21.42 -17.63 12.76
CA GLY A 692 21.41 -18.70 11.74
C GLY A 692 20.11 -18.82 10.92
N ARG A 693 19.11 -17.96 11.16
CA ARG A 693 17.86 -17.89 10.40
C ARG A 693 17.94 -16.80 9.34
N THR A 694 17.67 -17.14 8.07
CA THR A 694 17.51 -16.16 7.00
C THR A 694 16.11 -15.53 7.06
N ILE A 695 16.06 -14.20 7.15
CA ILE A 695 14.83 -13.42 7.27
C ILE A 695 14.77 -12.45 6.10
N VAL A 696 13.65 -12.46 5.37
CA VAL A 696 13.35 -11.47 4.33
C VAL A 696 12.66 -10.29 5.01
N GLY A 697 13.39 -9.21 5.23
CA GLY A 697 12.86 -7.99 5.82
C GLY A 697 11.84 -7.31 4.93
N GLN A 698 10.91 -6.56 5.52
CA GLN A 698 9.98 -5.69 4.80
C GLN A 698 9.79 -4.36 5.53
N TYR A 699 9.04 -3.45 4.91
CA TYR A 699 8.79 -2.13 5.46
C TYR A 699 7.88 -2.18 6.70
N TYR A 700 8.24 -1.36 7.70
CA TYR A 700 7.40 -1.03 8.85
C TYR A 700 7.20 0.49 8.95
N PRO A 701 6.04 0.99 9.38
CA PRO A 701 5.79 2.43 9.50
C PRO A 701 6.73 3.12 10.48
N ILE A 702 7.44 4.17 10.02
CA ILE A 702 8.26 5.02 10.88
C ILE A 702 7.36 6.02 11.61
N VAL A 703 7.24 5.86 12.92
CA VAL A 703 6.57 6.82 13.82
C VAL A 703 7.59 7.27 14.86
N TYR A 704 7.71 8.57 15.09
CA TYR A 704 8.60 9.12 16.11
C TYR A 704 7.84 9.37 17.40
N ASN A 705 8.53 9.25 18.53
CA ASN A 705 7.93 9.54 19.83
C ASN A 705 7.83 11.06 20.05
N PRO A 706 6.63 11.64 20.18
CA PRO A 706 6.47 13.08 20.34
C PRO A 706 6.92 13.61 21.70
N GLU A 707 6.95 12.79 22.75
CA GLU A 707 7.29 13.22 24.11
C GLU A 707 8.78 13.47 24.31
N VAL A 708 9.62 12.82 23.51
CA VAL A 708 11.09 12.89 23.61
C VAL A 708 11.73 13.73 22.50
N ASN A 709 10.99 14.00 21.41
CA ASN A 709 11.51 14.71 20.25
C ASN A 709 10.92 16.13 20.18
N ALA A 710 11.60 17.13 20.77
CA ALA A 710 11.12 18.52 20.83
C ALA A 710 10.70 19.09 19.45
N SER A 711 11.52 18.91 18.42
CA SER A 711 11.21 19.40 17.05
C SER A 711 10.00 18.73 16.38
N ILE A 712 9.58 17.56 16.87
CA ILE A 712 8.39 16.85 16.40
C ILE A 712 7.19 17.26 17.25
N SER A 713 7.35 17.44 18.56
CA SER A 713 6.33 18.04 19.41
C SER A 713 5.90 19.40 18.86
N ASP A 714 6.86 20.27 18.51
CA ASP A 714 6.58 21.61 17.98
C ASP A 714 5.89 21.55 16.61
N LYS A 715 6.36 20.68 15.70
CA LYS A 715 5.72 20.48 14.38
C LYS A 715 4.36 19.84 14.47
N GLU A 716 4.14 18.91 15.39
CA GLU A 716 2.82 18.31 15.62
C GLU A 716 1.88 19.31 16.29
N VAL A 717 2.36 20.17 17.19
CA VAL A 717 1.56 21.27 17.76
C VAL A 717 1.22 22.29 16.68
N GLU A 718 2.15 22.60 15.77
CA GLU A 718 1.93 23.45 14.61
C GLU A 718 0.95 22.82 13.61
N ASP A 719 1.12 21.53 13.28
CA ASP A 719 0.21 20.78 12.41
C ASP A 719 -1.18 20.68 13.04
N ILE A 720 -1.27 20.45 14.36
CA ILE A 720 -2.54 20.47 15.10
C ILE A 720 -3.16 21.86 15.08
N ALA A 721 -2.38 22.92 15.29
CA ALA A 721 -2.88 24.29 15.18
C ALA A 721 -3.36 24.59 13.75
N LYS A 722 -2.65 24.13 12.72
CA LYS A 722 -3.08 24.22 11.31
C LYS A 722 -4.37 23.42 11.06
N THR A 723 -4.50 22.22 11.62
CA THR A 723 -5.73 21.40 11.53
C THR A 723 -6.93 22.02 12.26
N MET A 724 -6.67 22.85 13.28
CA MET A 724 -7.72 23.61 13.99
C MET A 724 -8.16 24.86 13.23
N VAL A 725 -7.32 25.41 12.35
CA VAL A 725 -7.54 26.69 11.67
C VAL A 725 -7.94 26.54 10.20
N SER A 726 -7.44 25.53 9.47
CA SER A 726 -7.83 25.29 8.07
C SER A 726 -8.49 23.92 7.90
N SER A 727 -9.72 23.92 7.36
CA SER A 727 -10.47 22.69 7.06
C SER A 727 -9.78 21.81 6.02
N ASN A 728 -8.86 22.39 5.28
CA ASN A 728 -8.14 21.75 4.23
C ASN A 728 -7.04 20.87 4.86
N ALA A 729 -6.16 21.39 5.73
CA ALA A 729 -4.88 20.73 6.08
C ALA A 729 -4.97 19.30 6.65
N ILE A 730 -6.13 18.91 7.16
CA ILE A 730 -6.42 17.57 7.68
C ILE A 730 -6.42 16.51 6.57
N LEU A 731 -6.80 16.82 5.31
CA LEU A 731 -6.84 15.77 4.28
C LEU A 731 -5.44 15.33 3.80
N GLY A 732 -4.38 16.07 4.11
CA GLY A 732 -2.99 15.67 3.87
C GLY A 732 -2.36 14.84 5.01
N THR A 733 -3.07 14.67 6.12
CA THR A 733 -2.59 13.87 7.24
C THR A 733 -2.98 12.39 7.07
N GLY A 734 -2.15 11.46 7.59
CA GLY A 734 -2.35 10.02 7.37
C GLY A 734 -1.92 9.54 5.97
N MET A 735 -1.04 10.29 5.30
CA MET A 735 -0.40 9.92 4.04
C MET A 735 1.08 9.60 4.26
N SER A 736 1.41 8.86 5.32
CA SER A 736 2.82 8.61 5.68
C SER A 736 3.61 7.89 4.58
N ALA A 737 2.93 7.13 3.71
CA ALA A 737 3.53 6.42 2.60
C ALA A 737 3.92 7.32 1.41
N THR A 738 3.31 8.51 1.26
CA THR A 738 3.61 9.44 0.14
C THR A 738 4.75 10.41 0.46
N LYS A 739 5.09 10.57 1.75
CA LYS A 739 6.13 11.51 2.18
C LYS A 739 7.50 11.04 1.71
N SER A 740 8.25 11.96 1.07
CA SER A 740 9.66 11.73 0.78
C SER A 740 10.45 11.59 2.08
N ARG A 741 11.25 10.53 2.17
CA ARG A 741 12.03 10.21 3.38
C ARG A 741 13.47 10.68 3.20
N LEU A 742 13.99 11.37 4.23
CA LEU A 742 15.41 11.72 4.30
C LEU A 742 16.24 10.45 4.47
N ASP A 743 17.36 10.35 3.75
CA ASP A 743 18.27 9.19 3.82
C ASP A 743 18.87 9.01 5.22
N VAL A 744 19.21 10.12 5.89
CA VAL A 744 19.75 10.12 7.25
C VAL A 744 18.98 11.12 8.09
N VAL A 745 18.53 10.72 9.29
CA VAL A 745 18.22 11.70 10.34
C VAL A 745 18.90 11.29 11.63
N LYS A 746 19.27 12.33 12.37
CA LYS A 746 19.95 12.26 13.66
C LYS A 746 19.04 12.81 14.74
N ASP A 747 19.27 12.36 15.97
CA ASP A 747 18.68 12.89 17.20
C ASP A 747 17.14 12.85 17.22
N LYS A 748 16.58 11.78 16.64
CA LYS A 748 15.14 11.48 16.69
C LYS A 748 14.90 10.05 17.13
N SER A 749 14.08 9.88 18.16
CA SER A 749 13.73 8.56 18.72
C SER A 749 12.40 8.05 18.16
N LEU A 750 12.36 6.77 17.77
CA LEU A 750 11.15 6.10 17.32
C LEU A 750 10.13 5.90 18.45
N LEU A 751 8.85 5.85 18.11
CA LEU A 751 7.78 5.40 18.99
C LEU A 751 7.78 3.86 19.01
N LEU A 752 8.21 3.30 20.13
CA LEU A 752 8.36 1.86 20.32
C LEU A 752 7.11 1.25 20.97
N ASP A 753 6.02 1.17 20.20
CA ASP A 753 4.70 0.75 20.68
C ASP A 753 3.97 -0.08 19.62
N PHE A 754 3.30 -1.17 20.03
CA PHE A 754 2.50 -2.00 19.12
C PHE A 754 1.25 -1.31 18.58
N ASP A 755 0.78 -0.22 19.19
CA ASP A 755 -0.38 0.53 18.68
C ASP A 755 -0.08 1.21 17.33
N VAL A 756 1.19 1.28 16.92
CA VAL A 756 1.58 1.67 15.54
C VAL A 756 1.01 0.69 14.50
N ILE A 757 0.86 -0.59 14.82
CA ILE A 757 0.37 -1.64 13.92
C ILE A 757 -1.09 -1.40 13.50
N PRO A 758 -2.09 -1.38 14.42
CA PRO A 758 -3.48 -1.15 14.04
C PRO A 758 -3.70 0.23 13.43
N ASN A 759 -2.93 1.24 13.84
CA ASN A 759 -2.96 2.58 13.24
C ASN A 759 -2.52 2.56 11.77
N ALA A 760 -1.42 1.87 11.45
CA ALA A 760 -0.93 1.77 10.09
C ALA A 760 -1.85 0.97 9.16
N ILE A 761 -2.48 -0.09 9.68
CA ILE A 761 -3.51 -0.84 8.95
C ILE A 761 -4.72 0.07 8.69
N THR A 762 -5.21 0.76 9.71
CA THR A 762 -6.36 1.67 9.59
C THR A 762 -6.06 2.81 8.61
N GLU A 763 -4.88 3.42 8.67
CA GLU A 763 -4.42 4.44 7.72
C GLU A 763 -4.38 3.90 6.28
N SER A 764 -3.88 2.68 6.11
CA SER A 764 -3.79 2.03 4.80
C SER A 764 -5.18 1.79 4.20
N ILE A 765 -6.12 1.26 4.98
CA ILE A 765 -7.50 1.02 4.56
C ILE A 765 -8.21 2.34 4.28
N ASN A 766 -8.02 3.36 5.12
CA ASN A 766 -8.58 4.69 4.91
C ASN A 766 -8.10 5.31 3.60
N HIS A 767 -6.81 5.19 3.28
CA HIS A 767 -6.27 5.67 2.02
C HIS A 767 -6.89 4.93 0.82
N ILE A 768 -7.08 3.61 0.92
CA ILE A 768 -7.65 2.80 -0.16
C ILE A 768 -9.11 3.18 -0.42
N THR A 769 -9.89 3.37 0.63
CA THR A 769 -11.37 3.46 0.56
C THR A 769 -11.88 4.90 0.52
N MET A 770 -11.39 5.76 1.42
CA MET A 770 -11.95 7.11 1.63
C MET A 770 -11.34 8.17 0.71
N ARG A 771 -10.09 8.00 0.26
CA ARG A 771 -9.33 9.09 -0.39
C ARG A 771 -10.05 9.66 -1.60
N LYS A 772 -10.45 8.81 -2.52
CA LYS A 772 -11.14 9.22 -3.75
C LYS A 772 -12.46 9.93 -3.47
N ALA A 773 -13.29 9.34 -2.61
CA ALA A 773 -14.61 9.87 -2.29
C ALA A 773 -14.52 11.25 -1.60
N VAL A 774 -13.63 11.39 -0.62
CA VAL A 774 -13.45 12.67 0.08
C VAL A 774 -12.85 13.73 -0.84
N THR A 775 -11.87 13.38 -1.68
CA THR A 775 -11.31 14.32 -2.67
C THR A 775 -12.36 14.79 -3.67
N ASP A 776 -13.15 13.87 -4.24
CA ASP A 776 -14.20 14.20 -5.21
C ASP A 776 -15.27 15.10 -4.59
N VAL A 777 -15.77 14.76 -3.40
CA VAL A 777 -16.78 15.56 -2.71
C VAL A 777 -16.21 16.93 -2.29
N ASN A 778 -14.95 17.00 -1.86
CA ASN A 778 -14.29 18.26 -1.54
C ASN A 778 -14.20 19.17 -2.76
N ARG A 779 -13.91 18.63 -3.96
CA ARG A 779 -13.89 19.35 -5.23
C ARG A 779 -15.26 19.83 -5.65
N LEU A 780 -16.28 18.96 -5.57
CA LEU A 780 -17.66 19.35 -5.87
C LEU A 780 -18.13 20.50 -4.97
N VAL A 781 -17.90 20.39 -3.65
CA VAL A 781 -18.27 21.46 -2.70
C VAL A 781 -17.43 22.73 -2.92
N ALA A 782 -16.20 22.61 -3.41
CA ALA A 782 -15.35 23.75 -3.78
C ALA A 782 -15.73 24.40 -5.12
N ASN A 783 -16.61 23.80 -5.92
CA ASN A 783 -17.01 24.36 -7.21
C ASN A 783 -17.58 25.78 -7.00
N ARG A 784 -17.10 26.73 -7.82
CA ARG A 784 -17.40 28.15 -7.64
C ARG A 784 -18.89 28.45 -7.73
N GLU A 785 -19.62 27.78 -8.61
CA GLU A 785 -21.07 27.99 -8.76
C GLU A 785 -21.83 27.48 -7.53
N PHE A 786 -21.50 26.27 -7.08
CA PHE A 786 -22.07 25.70 -5.86
C PHE A 786 -21.75 26.56 -4.62
N GLN A 787 -20.49 26.94 -4.43
CA GLN A 787 -20.05 27.79 -3.33
C GLN A 787 -20.80 29.12 -3.33
N ASN A 788 -20.85 29.83 -4.45
CA ASN A 788 -21.53 31.13 -4.55
C ASN A 788 -23.02 30.99 -4.20
N TYR A 789 -23.68 29.96 -4.75
CA TYR A 789 -25.08 29.70 -4.47
C TYR A 789 -25.35 29.45 -2.98
N ILE A 790 -24.57 28.58 -2.34
CA ILE A 790 -24.73 28.26 -0.92
C ILE A 790 -24.44 29.47 -0.04
N VAL A 791 -23.38 30.22 -0.33
CA VAL A 791 -23.01 31.42 0.44
C VAL A 791 -24.08 32.50 0.33
N GLU A 792 -24.63 32.74 -0.86
CA GLU A 792 -25.67 33.76 -1.06
C GLU A 792 -27.02 33.36 -0.45
N LYS A 793 -27.45 32.10 -0.61
CA LYS A 793 -28.78 31.64 -0.15
C LYS A 793 -28.83 31.19 1.30
N PHE A 794 -27.76 30.55 1.79
CA PHE A 794 -27.72 29.92 3.12
C PHE A 794 -26.63 30.51 4.03
N GLY A 795 -25.81 31.43 3.52
CA GLY A 795 -24.76 32.10 4.28
C GLY A 795 -23.46 31.30 4.38
N MET A 796 -22.37 32.02 4.70
CA MET A 796 -21.02 31.45 4.85
C MET A 796 -20.95 30.34 5.91
N ASN A 797 -21.73 30.42 6.99
CA ASN A 797 -21.74 29.38 8.03
C ASN A 797 -22.21 28.02 7.49
N SER A 798 -23.17 28.00 6.55
CA SER A 798 -23.67 26.77 5.93
C SER A 798 -22.64 26.16 4.97
N TYR A 799 -21.93 27.00 4.23
CA TYR A 799 -20.80 26.55 3.39
C TYR A 799 -19.66 25.96 4.24
N GLN A 800 -19.28 26.64 5.32
CA GLN A 800 -18.26 26.14 6.25
C GLN A 800 -18.68 24.85 6.95
N PHE A 801 -19.96 24.70 7.28
CA PHE A 801 -20.53 23.46 7.83
C PHE A 801 -20.31 22.28 6.88
N LEU A 802 -20.58 22.43 5.57
CA LEU A 802 -20.30 21.40 4.56
C LEU A 802 -18.80 21.10 4.43
N ARG A 803 -17.96 22.13 4.28
CA ARG A 803 -16.49 21.97 4.17
C ARG A 803 -15.90 21.24 5.38
N THR A 804 -16.36 21.59 6.58
CA THR A 804 -15.92 20.97 7.83
C THR A 804 -16.38 19.51 7.91
N TRP A 805 -17.59 19.19 7.43
CA TRP A 805 -18.06 17.80 7.39
C TRP A 805 -17.26 16.93 6.42
N VAL A 806 -16.96 17.42 5.21
CA VAL A 806 -16.14 16.68 4.23
C VAL A 806 -14.78 16.34 4.83
N ARG A 807 -14.16 17.33 5.49
CA ARG A 807 -12.91 17.18 6.23
C ARG A 807 -12.98 16.13 7.33
N ASP A 808 -13.98 16.20 8.21
CA ASP A 808 -14.07 15.33 9.38
C ASP A 808 -14.20 13.85 8.97
N ASN A 809 -14.72 13.56 7.77
CA ASN A 809 -14.84 12.19 7.25
C ASN A 809 -13.51 11.57 6.77
N TRP A 810 -12.47 12.35 6.53
CA TRP A 810 -11.19 11.80 6.07
C TRP A 810 -10.37 11.15 7.18
N LYS A 811 -10.30 11.79 8.35
CA LYS A 811 -9.51 11.25 9.46
C LYS A 811 -10.07 11.73 10.78
N ASP A 812 -10.37 10.76 11.64
CA ASP A 812 -10.66 10.98 13.05
C ASP A 812 -9.31 11.22 13.76
N GLU A 813 -8.79 12.44 13.67
CA GLU A 813 -7.61 12.80 14.44
C GLU A 813 -8.03 12.94 15.90
N ALA A 814 -7.46 12.07 16.75
CA ALA A 814 -7.43 12.32 18.19
C ALA A 814 -6.82 13.71 18.40
N ALA A 815 -7.65 14.69 18.72
CA ALA A 815 -7.16 15.97 19.21
C ALA A 815 -6.18 15.64 20.33
N LYS A 816 -4.94 16.18 20.30
CA LYS A 816 -4.01 15.99 21.42
C LYS A 816 -4.73 16.46 22.68
N MET A 817 -5.07 15.49 23.52
CA MET A 817 -5.71 15.74 24.79
C MET A 817 -4.59 16.10 25.76
N ASP A 818 -4.71 17.28 26.37
CA ASP A 818 -4.01 17.56 27.61
C ASP A 818 -4.40 16.52 28.68
N ASP A 819 -3.60 16.42 29.74
CA ASP A 819 -3.81 15.37 30.74
C ASP A 819 -5.15 15.50 31.48
N VAL A 820 -5.66 16.73 31.64
CA VAL A 820 -7.01 17.00 32.16
C VAL A 820 -8.06 16.44 31.21
N GLY A 821 -7.91 16.66 29.92
CA GLY A 821 -8.76 16.11 28.88
C GLY A 821 -8.80 14.59 28.82
N LYS A 822 -7.65 13.93 28.98
CA LYS A 822 -7.57 12.46 29.06
C LYS A 822 -8.38 11.93 30.24
N ILE A 823 -8.25 12.56 31.41
CA ILE A 823 -9.03 12.21 32.62
C ILE A 823 -10.52 12.43 32.36
N LEU A 824 -10.89 13.56 31.74
CA LEU A 824 -12.27 13.91 31.45
C LEU A 824 -12.94 12.89 30.54
N MET A 825 -12.25 12.46 29.48
CA MET A 825 -12.74 11.44 28.56
C MET A 825 -12.79 10.06 29.19
N PHE A 826 -11.84 9.72 30.06
CA PHE A 826 -11.89 8.48 30.84
C PHE A 826 -13.09 8.46 31.80
N LEU A 827 -13.38 9.57 32.48
CA LEU A 827 -14.54 9.71 33.35
C LEU A 827 -15.85 9.64 32.55
N LYS A 828 -15.94 10.36 31.43
CA LYS A 828 -17.08 10.31 30.51
C LYS A 828 -17.36 8.88 30.09
N HIS A 829 -16.36 8.19 29.52
CA HIS A 829 -16.49 6.82 29.07
C HIS A 829 -17.01 5.93 30.21
N ASN A 830 -16.38 5.95 31.37
CA ASN A 830 -16.80 5.14 32.51
C ASN A 830 -18.22 5.46 33.04
N ALA A 831 -18.63 6.73 33.03
CA ALA A 831 -19.97 7.15 33.44
C ALA A 831 -21.03 6.67 32.43
N THR A 832 -20.77 6.88 31.13
CA THR A 832 -21.57 6.36 30.01
C THR A 832 -21.72 4.83 30.14
N MET A 833 -20.61 4.12 30.38
CA MET A 833 -20.62 2.66 30.62
C MET A 833 -21.47 2.24 31.82
N ALA A 834 -21.34 2.93 32.96
CA ALA A 834 -22.08 2.60 34.17
C ALA A 834 -23.60 2.84 34.01
N ILE A 835 -23.99 3.91 33.31
CA ILE A 835 -25.39 4.21 33.01
C ILE A 835 -26.03 3.08 32.17
N MET A 836 -25.31 2.55 31.17
CA MET A 836 -25.81 1.48 30.32
C MET A 836 -25.87 0.11 31.00
N ALA A 837 -24.85 -0.26 31.77
CA ALA A 837 -24.84 -1.53 32.47
C ALA A 837 -25.89 -1.60 33.60
N GLY A 838 -26.24 -0.45 34.19
CA GLY A 838 -27.11 -0.36 35.36
C GLY A 838 -28.60 -0.10 35.09
N ARG A 839 -29.02 0.19 33.85
CA ARG A 839 -30.41 0.59 33.54
C ARG A 839 -30.99 -0.12 32.32
N ALA A 840 -31.70 -1.22 32.55
CA ALA A 840 -32.55 -1.87 31.54
C ALA A 840 -33.57 -0.91 30.90
N SER A 841 -33.97 0.15 31.62
CA SER A 841 -34.85 1.20 31.11
C SER A 841 -34.31 1.95 29.89
N VAL A 842 -32.97 2.03 29.71
CA VAL A 842 -32.35 2.67 28.52
C VAL A 842 -32.44 1.76 27.30
N ALA A 843 -32.31 0.44 27.47
CA ALA A 843 -32.50 -0.52 26.39
C ALA A 843 -33.95 -0.50 25.88
N ILE A 844 -34.93 -0.34 26.79
CA ILE A 844 -36.35 -0.29 26.45
C ILE A 844 -36.74 1.00 25.73
N GLN A 845 -36.06 2.13 25.97
CA GLN A 845 -36.27 3.35 25.19
C GLN A 845 -35.98 3.17 23.69
N ASN A 846 -35.05 2.28 23.31
CA ASN A 846 -34.83 1.93 21.91
C ASN A 846 -35.97 1.08 21.30
N ALA A 847 -36.63 0.24 22.10
CA ALA A 847 -37.85 -0.47 21.68
C ALA A 847 -39.02 0.48 21.41
N LEU A 848 -39.01 1.68 22.01
CA LEU A 848 -39.98 2.73 21.79
C LEU A 848 -39.72 3.58 20.53
N ASN A 849 -38.80 3.21 19.63
CA ASN A 849 -38.65 3.91 18.33
C ASN A 849 -39.78 3.66 17.32
N ILE A 850 -40.81 2.90 17.71
CA ILE A 850 -42.00 2.62 16.90
C ILE A 850 -42.69 3.91 16.41
N PRO A 851 -42.97 4.95 17.22
CA PRO A 851 -43.57 6.20 16.75
C PRO A 851 -42.72 6.91 15.68
N VAL A 852 -41.39 6.89 15.80
CA VAL A 852 -40.47 7.44 14.80
C VAL A 852 -40.50 6.61 13.51
N ALA A 853 -40.51 5.29 13.62
CA ALA A 853 -40.69 4.38 12.49
C ALA A 853 -42.06 4.59 11.80
N VAL A 854 -43.13 4.78 12.57
CA VAL A 854 -44.47 5.10 12.07
C VAL A 854 -44.47 6.42 11.31
N TYR A 855 -43.74 7.44 11.78
CA TYR A 855 -43.59 8.69 11.04
C TYR A 855 -42.84 8.49 9.71
N ARG A 856 -41.71 7.77 9.72
CA ARG A 856 -40.81 7.61 8.57
C ARG A 856 -41.37 6.69 7.49
N ILE A 857 -41.83 5.50 7.87
CA ILE A 857 -42.28 4.48 6.91
C ILE A 857 -43.79 4.26 6.95
N GLY A 858 -44.53 4.76 7.94
CA GLY A 858 -45.99 4.61 8.05
C GLY A 858 -46.41 3.41 8.90
N ALA A 859 -47.46 3.56 9.73
CA ALA A 859 -47.91 2.53 10.67
C ALA A 859 -48.21 1.16 10.02
N GLY A 860 -48.91 1.16 8.89
CA GLY A 860 -49.20 -0.07 8.15
C GLY A 860 -47.95 -0.74 7.58
N ASN A 861 -46.89 0.02 7.27
CA ASN A 861 -45.62 -0.53 6.80
C ASN A 861 -44.77 -1.05 7.94
N VAL A 862 -44.79 -0.42 9.12
CA VAL A 862 -44.15 -0.95 10.33
C VAL A 862 -44.72 -2.34 10.67
N ILE A 863 -46.05 -2.48 10.66
CA ILE A 863 -46.71 -3.78 10.91
C ILE A 863 -46.29 -4.81 9.86
N ARG A 864 -46.28 -4.43 8.57
CA ARG A 864 -45.82 -5.33 7.49
C ARG A 864 -44.34 -5.72 7.65
N ALA A 865 -43.49 -4.78 8.01
CA ALA A 865 -42.07 -5.01 8.25
C ALA A 865 -41.87 -6.07 9.34
N VAL A 866 -42.52 -5.89 10.50
CA VAL A 866 -42.45 -6.85 11.62
C VAL A 866 -43.04 -8.21 11.24
N ASN A 867 -44.21 -8.25 10.60
CA ASN A 867 -44.84 -9.51 10.22
C ASN A 867 -44.01 -10.32 9.20
N HIS A 868 -43.41 -9.65 8.20
CA HIS A 868 -42.60 -10.31 7.18
C HIS A 868 -41.22 -10.72 7.70
N ALA A 869 -40.63 -9.93 8.59
CA ALA A 869 -39.36 -10.25 9.21
C ALA A 869 -39.49 -11.28 10.34
N GLY A 870 -40.69 -11.47 10.92
CA GLY A 870 -40.88 -12.30 12.11
C GLY A 870 -40.50 -11.58 13.41
N VAL A 871 -40.67 -12.27 14.55
CA VAL A 871 -40.37 -11.74 15.89
C VAL A 871 -39.24 -12.53 16.52
N GLY A 872 -38.30 -11.86 17.16
CA GLY A 872 -37.21 -12.47 17.92
C GLY A 872 -36.49 -11.50 18.85
N PHE A 873 -35.79 -12.07 19.84
CA PHE A 873 -35.02 -11.36 20.85
C PHE A 873 -33.88 -12.26 21.35
N TYR A 874 -32.66 -11.72 21.48
CA TYR A 874 -31.51 -12.46 22.03
C TYR A 874 -31.11 -13.73 21.27
N GLY A 875 -31.26 -13.74 19.95
CA GLY A 875 -30.99 -14.93 19.13
C GLY A 875 -32.03 -16.06 19.32
N HIS A 876 -33.14 -15.79 20.00
CA HIS A 876 -34.29 -16.66 20.11
C HIS A 876 -35.48 -15.97 19.41
N GLY A 877 -35.99 -16.58 18.34
CA GLY A 877 -37.05 -16.00 17.54
C GLY A 877 -37.68 -17.04 16.62
N THR A 878 -38.70 -16.62 15.89
CA THR A 878 -39.27 -17.42 14.79
C THR A 878 -38.18 -17.78 13.77
N GLU A 879 -38.31 -18.92 13.08
CA GLU A 879 -37.39 -19.32 12.01
C GLU A 879 -37.24 -18.21 10.96
N THR A 880 -38.34 -17.55 10.59
CA THR A 880 -38.37 -16.37 9.70
C THR A 880 -37.50 -15.22 10.21
N TYR A 881 -37.51 -14.94 11.51
CA TYR A 881 -36.70 -13.88 12.11
C TYR A 881 -35.22 -14.22 12.07
N ASN A 882 -34.85 -15.44 12.39
CA ASN A 882 -33.44 -15.86 12.34
C ASN A 882 -32.91 -15.80 10.91
N ASN A 883 -33.68 -16.30 9.92
CA ASN A 883 -33.31 -16.22 8.51
C ASN A 883 -33.20 -14.77 8.02
N THR A 884 -34.13 -13.90 8.43
CA THR A 884 -34.09 -12.47 8.08
C THR A 884 -32.89 -11.80 8.71
N ARG A 885 -32.62 -12.05 9.99
CA ARG A 885 -31.45 -11.52 10.70
C ARG A 885 -30.16 -11.95 10.02
N ASP A 886 -30.01 -13.23 9.70
CA ASP A 886 -28.80 -13.74 9.04
C ASP A 886 -28.61 -13.11 7.66
N PHE A 887 -29.69 -12.97 6.88
CA PHE A 887 -29.66 -12.24 5.61
C PHE A 887 -29.22 -10.78 5.78
N VAL A 888 -29.82 -10.03 6.72
CA VAL A 888 -29.45 -8.62 6.97
C VAL A 888 -28.00 -8.49 7.41
N MET A 889 -27.53 -9.37 8.30
CA MET A 889 -26.15 -9.37 8.77
C MET A 889 -25.17 -9.75 7.66
N GLU A 890 -25.56 -10.63 6.73
CA GLU A 890 -24.73 -10.95 5.56
C GLU A 890 -24.63 -9.75 4.60
N GLN A 891 -25.74 -9.06 4.34
CA GLN A 891 -25.79 -7.96 3.37
C GLN A 891 -25.24 -6.62 3.90
N SER A 892 -25.43 -6.29 5.18
CA SER A 892 -25.10 -4.96 5.72
C SER A 892 -24.02 -5.00 6.81
N ILE A 893 -22.84 -4.46 6.47
CA ILE A 893 -21.78 -4.19 7.45
C ILE A 893 -22.25 -3.20 8.52
N PHE A 894 -23.08 -2.22 8.16
CA PHE A 894 -23.65 -1.26 9.10
C PHE A 894 -24.48 -1.96 10.19
N MET A 895 -25.27 -2.97 9.82
CA MET A 895 -26.05 -3.76 10.77
C MET A 895 -25.17 -4.73 11.59
N ARG A 896 -24.12 -5.31 11.01
CA ARG A 896 -23.14 -6.14 11.75
C ARG A 896 -22.39 -5.35 12.83
N GLU A 897 -21.94 -4.15 12.51
CA GLU A 897 -21.17 -3.30 13.41
C GLU A 897 -22.04 -2.49 14.38
N ARG A 898 -23.36 -2.64 14.29
CA ARG A 898 -24.32 -1.82 15.05
C ARG A 898 -24.07 -1.79 16.56
N ILE A 899 -23.54 -2.87 17.14
CA ILE A 899 -23.14 -2.88 18.56
C ILE A 899 -22.09 -1.82 18.93
N GLN A 900 -21.25 -1.41 17.98
CA GLN A 900 -20.20 -0.40 18.15
C GLN A 900 -20.59 0.96 17.57
N THR A 901 -21.56 1.00 16.66
CA THR A 901 -21.96 2.21 15.91
C THR A 901 -23.36 2.73 16.27
N LEU A 902 -24.05 2.15 17.25
CA LEU A 902 -25.33 2.65 17.76
C LEU A 902 -25.22 4.09 18.28
N ASP A 903 -24.15 4.40 19.00
CA ASP A 903 -23.82 5.73 19.48
C ASP A 903 -22.31 5.93 19.42
N LYS A 904 -21.89 7.19 19.22
CA LYS A 904 -20.47 7.55 19.10
C LYS A 904 -19.64 7.08 20.29
N ASP A 905 -20.21 7.08 21.51
CA ASP A 905 -19.48 6.74 22.73
C ASP A 905 -19.31 5.22 22.97
N LEU A 906 -19.98 4.39 22.16
CA LEU A 906 -19.85 2.93 22.18
C LEU A 906 -18.65 2.44 21.37
N LYS A 907 -18.12 3.31 20.49
CA LYS A 907 -17.02 2.98 19.60
C LYS A 907 -15.75 2.76 20.40
N LYS A 908 -15.34 1.50 20.55
CA LYS A 908 -14.05 1.16 21.17
C LYS A 908 -12.93 1.41 20.17
N GLY A 909 -11.89 2.13 20.60
CA GLY A 909 -10.64 2.23 19.84
C GLY A 909 -10.00 0.85 19.69
N LEU A 910 -9.34 0.61 18.55
CA LEU A 910 -8.66 -0.64 18.29
C LEU A 910 -7.25 -0.58 18.85
N THR A 911 -7.02 -1.30 19.95
CA THR A 911 -5.68 -1.50 20.50
C THR A 911 -5.42 -2.99 20.62
N ILE A 912 -4.16 -3.38 20.51
CA ILE A 912 -3.75 -4.71 20.94
C ILE A 912 -3.99 -4.76 22.46
N GLN A 913 -4.53 -5.86 23.00
CA GLN A 913 -4.79 -5.99 24.43
C GLN A 913 -3.46 -6.10 25.23
N GLY A 914 -3.51 -6.11 26.56
CA GLY A 914 -2.32 -6.36 27.39
C GLY A 914 -1.60 -5.12 27.93
N LYS A 915 -2.08 -3.90 27.64
CA LYS A 915 -1.43 -2.64 28.07
C LYS A 915 -1.75 -2.23 29.52
N GLY A 916 -2.80 -2.80 30.11
CA GLY A 916 -3.32 -2.40 31.42
C GLY A 916 -3.73 -0.93 31.52
N LEU A 917 -4.03 -0.49 32.75
CA LEU A 917 -4.34 0.91 33.06
C LEU A 917 -3.04 1.73 33.14
N ARG A 918 -2.90 2.77 32.32
CA ARG A 918 -1.70 3.63 32.27
C ARG A 918 -1.95 5.05 32.79
N ILE A 919 -1.00 5.59 33.55
CA ILE A 919 -0.81 7.04 33.79
C ILE A 919 0.66 7.34 33.51
N ASN A 920 0.93 8.35 32.68
CA ASN A 920 2.29 8.73 32.24
C ASN A 920 3.11 7.50 31.79
N ASP A 921 2.50 6.68 30.94
CA ASP A 921 3.03 5.41 30.42
C ASP A 921 3.40 4.32 31.43
N LYS A 922 3.09 4.48 32.72
CA LYS A 922 3.29 3.43 33.73
C LYS A 922 2.00 2.65 33.98
N ASN A 923 2.08 1.33 33.99
CA ASN A 923 0.98 0.46 34.40
C ASN A 923 0.83 0.49 35.92
N ILE A 924 -0.39 0.74 36.41
CA ILE A 924 -0.67 0.95 37.84
C ILE A 924 -1.40 -0.23 38.48
N GLY A 925 -2.04 -1.10 37.68
CA GLY A 925 -2.93 -2.15 38.19
C GLY A 925 -2.30 -3.55 38.26
N GLY A 926 -1.29 -3.83 37.46
CA GLY A 926 -0.76 -5.19 37.30
C GLY A 926 -1.78 -6.19 36.70
N TYR A 927 -1.36 -7.44 36.48
CA TYR A 927 -2.15 -8.43 35.73
C TYR A 927 -3.48 -8.84 36.40
N LYS A 928 -3.55 -8.82 37.74
CA LYS A 928 -4.79 -9.16 38.48
C LYS A 928 -5.87 -8.09 38.28
N PHE A 929 -5.48 -6.82 38.21
CA PHE A 929 -6.39 -5.72 37.94
C PHE A 929 -6.82 -5.72 36.47
N GLU A 930 -5.93 -6.10 35.55
CA GLU A 930 -6.29 -6.31 34.14
C GLU A 930 -7.35 -7.41 33.98
N LYS A 931 -7.23 -8.54 34.69
CA LYS A 931 -8.30 -9.55 34.74
C LYS A 931 -9.63 -9.00 35.27
N GLY A 932 -9.58 -8.13 36.27
CA GLY A 932 -10.77 -7.44 36.79
C GLY A 932 -11.37 -6.47 35.77
N ALA A 933 -10.53 -5.79 34.99
CA ALA A 933 -10.95 -4.95 33.87
C ALA A 933 -11.56 -5.76 32.73
N GLU A 934 -11.01 -6.94 32.39
CA GLU A 934 -11.61 -7.86 31.41
C GLU A 934 -13.01 -8.32 31.84
N ILE A 935 -13.21 -8.65 33.13
CA ILE A 935 -14.54 -9.01 33.66
C ILE A 935 -15.49 -7.80 33.59
N ARG A 936 -15.00 -6.60 33.90
CA ARG A 936 -15.77 -5.37 33.75
C ARG A 936 -16.15 -5.14 32.28
N ASP A 937 -15.22 -5.36 31.35
CA ASP A 937 -15.43 -5.24 29.91
C ASP A 937 -16.40 -6.30 29.37
N GLU A 938 -16.42 -7.50 29.96
CA GLU A 938 -17.37 -8.56 29.65
C GLU A 938 -18.79 -8.20 30.12
N ILE A 939 -18.94 -7.70 31.35
CA ILE A 939 -20.21 -7.16 31.88
C ILE A 939 -20.69 -5.98 31.01
N ASN A 940 -19.78 -5.09 30.62
CA ASN A 940 -20.03 -3.97 29.73
C ASN A 940 -20.51 -4.44 28.35
N ASN A 941 -19.87 -5.44 27.76
CA ASN A 941 -20.28 -6.02 26.48
C ASN A 941 -21.66 -6.69 26.58
N MET A 942 -22.04 -7.24 27.74
CA MET A 942 -23.40 -7.75 27.97
C MET A 942 -24.44 -6.62 27.96
N GLY A 943 -24.16 -5.48 28.59
CA GLY A 943 -25.03 -4.31 28.55
C GLY A 943 -25.20 -3.73 27.14
N PHE A 944 -24.11 -3.66 26.37
CA PHE A 944 -24.16 -3.29 24.95
C PHE A 944 -24.96 -4.27 24.12
N ARG A 945 -24.76 -5.57 24.35
CA ARG A 945 -25.52 -6.60 23.65
C ARG A 945 -27.02 -6.51 23.95
N LEU A 946 -27.41 -6.24 25.20
CA LEU A 946 -28.82 -5.99 25.56
C LEU A 946 -29.40 -4.80 24.78
N LEU A 947 -28.66 -3.69 24.73
CA LEU A 947 -29.04 -2.49 23.99
C LEU A 947 -29.21 -2.76 22.49
N THR A 948 -28.26 -3.47 21.88
CA THR A 948 -28.27 -3.81 20.45
C THR A 948 -29.35 -4.83 20.10
N GLU A 949 -29.56 -5.87 20.92
CA GLU A 949 -30.62 -6.86 20.67
C GLU A 949 -32.01 -6.24 20.80
N THR A 950 -32.17 -5.25 21.69
CA THR A 950 -33.44 -4.49 21.79
C THR A 950 -33.66 -3.57 20.59
N ASP A 951 -32.60 -2.96 20.05
CA ASP A 951 -32.65 -2.23 18.78
C ASP A 951 -33.00 -3.15 17.60
N PHE A 952 -32.35 -4.32 17.50
CA PHE A 952 -32.56 -5.32 16.44
C PHE A 952 -33.98 -5.88 16.38
N ALA A 953 -34.74 -5.82 17.48
CA ALA A 953 -36.14 -6.22 17.48
C ALA A 953 -36.98 -5.42 16.46
N LEU A 954 -36.61 -4.17 16.17
CA LEU A 954 -37.31 -3.32 15.19
C LEU A 954 -36.42 -2.89 14.02
N SER A 955 -35.11 -2.70 14.23
CA SER A 955 -34.21 -2.24 13.17
C SER A 955 -34.00 -3.29 12.06
N ILE A 956 -33.95 -4.59 12.38
CA ILE A 956 -33.87 -5.66 11.38
C ILE A 956 -35.12 -5.69 10.48
N PRO A 957 -36.36 -5.72 11.02
CA PRO A 957 -37.56 -5.60 10.20
C PRO A 957 -37.60 -4.37 9.32
N VAL A 958 -37.27 -3.21 9.87
CA VAL A 958 -37.26 -1.93 9.16
C VAL A 958 -36.24 -1.95 8.01
N TRP A 959 -35.03 -2.46 8.26
CA TRP A 959 -33.99 -2.61 7.26
C TRP A 959 -34.47 -3.50 6.11
N LYS A 960 -35.00 -4.69 6.42
CA LYS A 960 -35.45 -5.66 5.42
C LYS A 960 -36.59 -5.11 4.58
N PHE A 961 -37.53 -4.40 5.21
CA PHE A 961 -38.63 -3.75 4.52
C PHE A 961 -38.14 -2.70 3.51
N ALA A 962 -37.24 -1.82 3.92
CA ALA A 962 -36.68 -0.78 3.03
C ALA A 962 -35.85 -1.39 1.90
N TYR A 963 -35.07 -2.44 2.19
CA TYR A 963 -34.34 -3.22 1.19
C TYR A 963 -35.30 -3.80 0.14
N ASP A 964 -36.33 -4.54 0.56
CA ASP A 964 -37.29 -5.20 -0.35
C ASP A 964 -38.07 -4.18 -1.19
N GLN A 965 -38.45 -3.06 -0.59
CA GLN A 965 -39.11 -1.98 -1.30
C GLN A 965 -38.22 -1.40 -2.40
N LYS A 966 -36.93 -1.20 -2.11
CA LYS A 966 -35.99 -0.65 -3.09
C LYS A 966 -35.65 -1.64 -4.20
N VAL A 967 -35.51 -2.93 -3.88
CA VAL A 967 -35.37 -4.00 -4.88
C VAL A 967 -36.57 -3.99 -5.81
N ALA A 968 -37.79 -3.97 -5.29
CA ALA A 968 -39.01 -3.94 -6.09
C ALA A 968 -39.11 -2.68 -6.97
N GLU A 969 -38.70 -1.51 -6.45
CA GLU A 969 -38.67 -0.27 -7.22
C GLU A 969 -37.71 -0.36 -8.41
N LEU A 970 -36.47 -0.83 -8.20
CA LEU A 970 -35.43 -0.80 -9.23
C LEU A 970 -35.53 -1.96 -10.21
N GLN A 971 -36.05 -3.13 -9.80
CA GLN A 971 -36.33 -4.24 -10.71
C GLN A 971 -37.35 -3.87 -11.80
N SER A 972 -38.18 -2.85 -11.56
CA SER A 972 -39.15 -2.35 -12.54
C SER A 972 -38.56 -1.41 -13.60
N LYS A 973 -37.28 -1.00 -13.47
CA LYS A 973 -36.60 -0.07 -14.40
C LYS A 973 -35.69 -0.81 -15.38
N GLU A 974 -35.80 -0.52 -16.68
CA GLU A 974 -34.96 -1.13 -17.72
C GLU A 974 -33.50 -0.62 -17.66
N GLY A 975 -32.53 -1.50 -17.90
CA GLY A 975 -31.11 -1.16 -18.06
C GLY A 975 -30.26 -1.10 -16.78
N VAL A 976 -30.76 -1.60 -15.64
CA VAL A 976 -30.06 -1.58 -14.36
C VAL A 976 -29.49 -2.96 -14.02
N SER A 977 -28.22 -3.05 -13.60
CA SER A 977 -27.59 -4.32 -13.22
C SER A 977 -28.08 -4.83 -11.86
N THR A 978 -28.11 -6.15 -11.66
CA THR A 978 -28.50 -6.77 -10.38
C THR A 978 -27.60 -6.32 -9.21
N GLU A 979 -26.31 -6.15 -9.46
CA GLU A 979 -25.34 -5.66 -8.47
C GLU A 979 -25.68 -4.23 -8.01
N TRP A 980 -25.99 -3.34 -8.95
CA TRP A 980 -26.40 -1.96 -8.64
C TRP A 980 -27.72 -1.92 -7.85
N ILE A 981 -28.69 -2.75 -8.22
CA ILE A 981 -29.95 -2.88 -7.48
C ILE A 981 -29.67 -3.30 -6.04
N ASN A 982 -28.84 -4.33 -5.84
CA ASN A 982 -28.51 -4.82 -4.50
C ASN A 982 -27.80 -3.74 -3.67
N GLN A 983 -26.83 -3.04 -4.25
CA GLN A 983 -26.12 -1.96 -3.57
C GLN A 983 -27.07 -0.83 -3.14
N GLN A 984 -27.95 -0.38 -4.04
CA GLN A 984 -28.93 0.66 -3.73
C GLN A 984 -29.95 0.21 -2.69
N ALA A 985 -30.31 -1.08 -2.67
CA ALA A 985 -31.21 -1.64 -1.67
C ALA A 985 -30.54 -1.74 -0.28
N ILE A 986 -29.26 -2.11 -0.21
CA ILE A 986 -28.47 -2.08 1.02
C ILE A 986 -28.38 -0.65 1.56
N GLU A 987 -28.05 0.33 0.71
CA GLU A 987 -28.01 1.75 1.07
C GLU A 987 -29.39 2.24 1.59
N ALA A 988 -30.49 1.81 0.99
CA ALA A 988 -31.84 2.14 1.44
C ALA A 988 -32.18 1.52 2.81
N GLY A 989 -31.80 0.26 3.04
CA GLY A 989 -31.93 -0.41 4.32
C GLY A 989 -31.16 0.30 5.44
N ASP A 990 -29.88 0.59 5.19
CA ASP A 990 -29.00 1.28 6.13
C ASP A 990 -29.52 2.69 6.44
N ARG A 991 -29.95 3.42 5.40
CA ARG A 991 -30.56 4.75 5.54
C ARG A 991 -31.83 4.70 6.39
N ALA A 992 -32.72 3.73 6.18
CA ALA A 992 -33.96 3.62 6.94
C ALA A 992 -33.69 3.41 8.44
N VAL A 993 -32.74 2.55 8.78
CA VAL A 993 -32.35 2.33 10.19
C VAL A 993 -31.71 3.60 10.76
N ARG A 994 -30.79 4.24 10.02
CA ARG A 994 -30.13 5.46 10.46
C ARG A 994 -31.08 6.65 10.67
N ASP A 995 -32.11 6.76 9.85
CA ASP A 995 -33.12 7.80 9.92
C ASP A 995 -34.07 7.65 11.12
N ILE A 996 -34.23 6.43 11.65
CA ILE A 996 -35.13 6.12 12.76
C ILE A 996 -34.36 6.02 14.08
N PHE A 997 -33.22 5.33 14.07
CA PHE A 997 -32.49 4.97 15.28
C PHE A 997 -31.18 5.75 15.46
N GLY A 998 -30.67 6.38 14.40
CA GLY A 998 -29.38 7.06 14.42
C GLY A 998 -28.18 6.15 14.15
N SER A 999 -27.00 6.80 14.14
CA SER A 999 -25.68 6.19 13.97
C SER A 999 -24.64 7.02 14.74
N GLY A 1000 -23.58 6.35 15.20
CA GLY A 1000 -22.39 6.92 15.82
C GLY A 1000 -21.26 7.18 14.81
N ASP A 1001 -21.46 6.90 13.52
CA ASP A 1001 -20.46 7.16 12.48
C ASP A 1001 -20.23 8.66 12.26
N VAL A 1002 -18.98 9.01 11.90
CA VAL A 1002 -18.57 10.41 11.72
C VAL A 1002 -19.35 11.11 10.60
N LYS A 1003 -19.74 10.38 9.54
CA LYS A 1003 -20.60 10.89 8.46
C LYS A 1003 -22.00 11.30 8.94
N ASP A 1004 -22.46 10.71 10.03
CA ASP A 1004 -23.82 10.84 10.58
C ASP A 1004 -23.89 11.67 11.87
N ALA A 1005 -22.73 12.02 12.41
CA ALA A 1005 -22.58 12.82 13.59
C ALA A 1005 -22.79 14.31 13.28
N ALA A 1006 -23.53 15.00 14.15
CA ALA A 1006 -23.64 16.45 14.11
C ALA A 1006 -22.29 17.12 14.45
N SER A 1007 -22.11 18.39 14.07
CA SER A 1007 -20.86 19.11 14.34
C SER A 1007 -20.49 19.14 15.83
N ILE A 1008 -21.48 19.25 16.72
CA ILE A 1008 -21.26 19.21 18.17
C ILE A 1008 -20.70 17.86 18.63
N GLN A 1009 -21.15 16.75 18.04
CA GLN A 1009 -20.62 15.41 18.31
C GLN A 1009 -19.21 15.25 17.75
N ARG A 1010 -18.86 15.92 16.67
CA ARG A 1010 -17.49 15.91 16.09
C ARG A 1010 -16.56 16.95 16.69
N SER A 1011 -17.04 17.74 17.65
CA SER A 1011 -16.26 18.79 18.29
C SER A 1011 -15.00 18.24 18.93
N ARG A 1012 -13.86 18.85 18.63
CA ARG A 1012 -12.56 18.51 19.26
C ARG A 1012 -12.43 19.06 20.69
N ASN A 1013 -13.39 19.88 21.15
CA ASN A 1013 -13.38 20.44 22.50
C ASN A 1013 -13.91 19.42 23.51
N GLN A 1014 -13.06 19.01 24.45
CA GLN A 1014 -13.37 17.97 25.44
C GLN A 1014 -14.52 18.37 26.38
N TRP A 1015 -14.67 19.66 26.68
CA TRP A 1015 -15.77 20.16 27.50
C TRP A 1015 -17.11 20.00 26.79
N VAL A 1016 -17.16 20.24 25.48
CA VAL A 1016 -18.37 19.98 24.66
C VAL A 1016 -18.67 18.49 24.65
N GLN A 1017 -17.65 17.64 24.58
CA GLN A 1017 -17.80 16.19 24.53
C GLN A 1017 -18.42 15.61 25.81
N LEU A 1018 -18.36 16.28 26.96
CA LEU A 1018 -19.07 15.87 28.19
C LEU A 1018 -20.59 15.96 28.09
N PHE A 1019 -21.11 16.84 27.23
CA PHE A 1019 -22.55 17.12 27.16
C PHE A 1019 -23.27 16.34 26.05
N VAL A 1020 -22.53 15.54 25.27
CA VAL A 1020 -23.08 14.71 24.18
C VAL A 1020 -23.08 13.18 24.40
N PRO A 1021 -22.99 12.61 25.63
CA PRO A 1021 -23.27 11.19 25.81
C PRO A 1021 -24.64 10.78 25.29
N PHE A 1022 -24.71 9.68 24.54
CA PHE A 1022 -25.96 9.11 23.99
C PHE A 1022 -26.74 10.06 23.05
N TYR A 1023 -26.07 11.08 22.53
CA TYR A 1023 -26.71 12.14 21.77
C TYR A 1023 -27.15 11.68 20.37
N SER A 1024 -26.65 10.56 19.83
CA SER A 1024 -27.02 10.12 18.47
C SER A 1024 -28.53 9.89 18.29
N TYR A 1025 -29.23 9.43 19.34
CA TYR A 1025 -30.69 9.27 19.31
C TYR A 1025 -31.42 10.61 19.34
N ALA A 1026 -31.15 11.44 20.37
CA ALA A 1026 -31.74 12.78 20.50
C ALA A 1026 -31.51 13.63 19.25
N ASN A 1027 -30.31 13.53 18.68
CA ASN A 1027 -29.98 14.17 17.42
C ASN A 1027 -30.85 13.70 16.25
N THR A 1028 -31.15 12.41 16.17
CA THR A 1028 -32.00 11.86 15.10
C THR A 1028 -33.42 12.44 15.20
N LEU A 1029 -33.99 12.52 16.40
CA LEU A 1029 -35.27 13.17 16.63
C LEU A 1029 -35.24 14.66 16.25
N TYR A 1030 -34.22 15.39 16.70
CA TYR A 1030 -34.01 16.80 16.33
C TYR A 1030 -33.95 16.99 14.81
N ASN A 1031 -33.22 16.12 14.09
CA ASN A 1031 -33.12 16.20 12.64
C ASN A 1031 -34.43 15.90 11.91
N ILE A 1032 -35.27 15.01 12.45
CA ILE A 1032 -36.62 14.76 11.91
C ILE A 1032 -37.51 16.00 12.09
N ILE A 1033 -37.42 16.66 13.26
CA ILE A 1033 -38.12 17.92 13.54
C ILE A 1033 -37.64 19.02 12.58
N ALA A 1034 -36.32 19.19 12.47
CA ALA A 1034 -35.71 20.19 11.59
C ALA A 1034 -36.04 19.96 10.12
N GLU A 1035 -35.95 18.73 9.62
CA GLU A 1035 -36.31 18.35 8.24
C GLU A 1035 -37.77 18.73 7.95
N SER A 1036 -38.68 18.39 8.86
CA SER A 1036 -40.11 18.64 8.68
C SER A 1036 -40.42 20.13 8.78
N TRP A 1037 -39.73 20.86 9.65
CA TRP A 1037 -39.79 22.31 9.71
C TRP A 1037 -39.27 22.98 8.43
N TYR A 1038 -38.16 22.49 7.86
CA TYR A 1038 -37.64 22.99 6.58
C TYR A 1038 -38.64 22.75 5.45
N ILE A 1039 -39.24 21.56 5.36
CA ILE A 1039 -40.32 21.30 4.38
C ILE A 1039 -41.46 22.31 4.55
N SER A 1040 -41.90 22.56 5.78
CA SER A 1040 -42.97 23.53 6.05
C SER A 1040 -42.60 24.96 5.69
N LYS A 1041 -41.39 25.39 6.03
CA LYS A 1041 -40.90 26.74 5.73
C LYS A 1041 -40.67 26.96 4.25
N ASP A 1042 -40.04 26.00 3.57
CA ASP A 1042 -39.53 26.16 2.22
C ASP A 1042 -40.59 25.82 1.16
N LYS A 1043 -41.47 24.85 1.43
CA LYS A 1043 -42.54 24.40 0.50
C LYS A 1043 -43.95 24.82 0.92
N GLY A 1044 -44.12 25.38 2.11
CA GLY A 1044 -45.43 25.81 2.64
C GLY A 1044 -46.33 24.70 3.19
N ASP A 1045 -45.84 23.45 3.29
CA ASP A 1045 -46.61 22.31 3.81
C ASP A 1045 -46.33 22.06 5.30
N TRP A 1046 -47.27 22.45 6.16
CA TRP A 1046 -47.17 22.32 7.63
C TRP A 1046 -47.58 20.93 8.17
N MET A 1047 -48.20 20.08 7.34
CA MET A 1047 -48.70 18.79 7.79
C MET A 1047 -47.60 17.79 8.21
N PRO A 1048 -46.44 17.71 7.52
CA PRO A 1048 -45.28 16.94 7.99
C PRO A 1048 -44.81 17.35 9.39
N PHE A 1049 -44.68 18.66 9.64
CA PHE A 1049 -44.22 19.16 10.93
C PHE A 1049 -45.19 18.83 12.07
N ALA A 1050 -46.50 19.01 11.85
CA ALA A 1050 -47.51 18.61 12.83
C ALA A 1050 -47.48 17.09 13.12
N ARG A 1051 -47.29 16.26 12.09
CA ARG A 1051 -47.16 14.80 12.26
C ARG A 1051 -45.91 14.41 13.04
N VAL A 1052 -44.79 15.10 12.85
CA VAL A 1052 -43.58 14.84 13.67
C VAL A 1052 -43.81 15.18 15.13
N LEU A 1053 -44.42 16.32 15.46
CA LEU A 1053 -44.67 16.66 16.86
C LEU A 1053 -45.59 15.62 17.53
N TRP A 1054 -46.59 15.13 16.79
CA TRP A 1054 -47.48 14.08 17.28
C TRP A 1054 -46.74 12.75 17.52
N TRP A 1055 -46.01 12.24 16.53
CA TRP A 1055 -45.37 10.92 16.62
C TRP A 1055 -44.06 10.95 17.40
N GLY A 1056 -43.23 11.97 17.20
CA GLY A 1056 -41.91 12.10 17.79
C GLY A 1056 -41.89 12.61 19.22
N ILE A 1057 -42.90 13.36 19.67
CA ILE A 1057 -42.93 13.95 21.02
C ILE A 1057 -44.14 13.45 21.82
N ILE A 1058 -45.35 13.68 21.33
CA ILE A 1058 -46.59 13.37 22.08
C ILE A 1058 -46.75 11.86 22.27
N SER A 1059 -46.63 11.07 21.20
CA SER A 1059 -46.82 9.61 21.25
C SER A 1059 -45.72 8.91 22.06
N GLN A 1060 -44.50 9.44 22.03
CA GLN A 1060 -43.38 8.97 22.87
C GLN A 1060 -43.68 9.19 24.36
N ALA A 1061 -44.14 10.40 24.71
CA ALA A 1061 -44.51 10.71 26.09
C ALA A 1061 -45.65 9.81 26.60
N ILE A 1062 -46.64 9.51 25.75
CA ILE A 1062 -47.69 8.54 26.07
C ILE A 1062 -47.09 7.15 26.31
N GLY A 1063 -46.22 6.66 25.40
CA GLY A 1063 -45.58 5.35 25.53
C GLY A 1063 -44.75 5.18 26.80
N MET A 1064 -43.94 6.19 27.15
CA MET A 1064 -43.14 6.21 28.39
C MET A 1064 -44.01 6.25 29.65
N THR A 1065 -45.13 6.98 29.61
CA THR A 1065 -46.09 7.04 30.71
C THR A 1065 -46.72 5.67 30.95
N ILE A 1066 -47.16 4.99 29.89
CA ILE A 1066 -47.72 3.63 29.97
C ILE A 1066 -46.66 2.65 30.50
N TYR A 1067 -45.41 2.76 30.03
CA TYR A 1067 -44.31 1.92 30.52
C TYR A 1067 -44.04 2.11 32.01
N LYS A 1068 -43.97 3.36 32.49
CA LYS A 1068 -43.78 3.67 33.92
C LYS A 1068 -44.92 3.09 34.77
N ALA A 1069 -46.16 3.25 34.34
CA ALA A 1069 -47.32 2.67 35.02
C ALA A 1069 -47.26 1.13 35.09
N MET A 1070 -46.80 0.46 34.02
CA MET A 1070 -46.67 -1.00 34.00
C MET A 1070 -45.48 -1.55 34.81
N THR A 1071 -44.48 -0.73 35.13
CA THR A 1071 -43.22 -1.19 35.75
C THR A 1071 -43.01 -0.71 37.18
N ASN A 1072 -43.58 0.45 37.54
CA ASN A 1072 -43.63 0.96 38.90
C ASN A 1072 -45.03 0.68 39.45
N GLY A 1073 -45.19 -0.44 40.15
CA GLY A 1073 -46.49 -0.99 40.57
C GLY A 1073 -47.30 -0.20 41.60
N ASP A 1074 -47.12 1.12 41.72
CA ASP A 1074 -47.80 2.00 42.68
C ASP A 1074 -48.48 3.25 42.04
N ASP A 1075 -48.42 3.46 40.71
CA ASP A 1075 -48.90 4.69 40.04
C ASP A 1075 -50.13 4.46 39.11
N ASP A 1076 -51.22 3.93 39.66
CA ASP A 1076 -52.47 3.68 38.90
C ASP A 1076 -53.54 4.79 39.04
N ASP A 1077 -53.27 5.87 39.79
CA ASP A 1077 -54.23 6.96 39.93
C ASP A 1077 -54.19 7.96 38.75
N PRO A 1078 -55.34 8.57 38.37
CA PRO A 1078 -55.38 9.46 37.20
C PRO A 1078 -54.51 10.71 37.31
N GLU A 1079 -54.20 11.17 38.52
CA GLU A 1079 -53.42 12.39 38.77
C GLU A 1079 -51.92 12.11 38.63
N SER A 1080 -51.44 10.97 39.11
CA SER A 1080 -50.07 10.47 38.95
C SER A 1080 -49.76 10.13 37.50
N ILE A 1081 -50.70 9.53 36.77
CA ILE A 1081 -50.57 9.27 35.32
C ILE A 1081 -50.51 10.59 34.54
N ALA A 1082 -51.37 11.56 34.84
CA ALA A 1082 -51.36 12.86 34.18
C ALA A 1082 -50.07 13.66 34.47
N LYS A 1083 -49.58 13.60 35.72
CA LYS A 1083 -48.31 14.21 36.10
C LYS A 1083 -47.12 13.52 35.42
N SER A 1084 -47.11 12.19 35.38
CA SER A 1084 -46.09 11.42 34.65
C SER A 1084 -46.10 11.74 33.17
N PHE A 1085 -47.27 11.91 32.55
CA PHE A 1085 -47.38 12.33 31.15
C PHE A 1085 -46.85 13.74 30.94
N ALA A 1086 -47.18 14.70 31.81
CA ALA A 1086 -46.66 16.07 31.71
C ALA A 1086 -45.13 16.11 31.88
N GLU A 1087 -44.60 15.34 32.83
CA GLU A 1087 -43.16 15.20 33.05
C GLU A 1087 -42.48 14.57 31.82
N GLU A 1088 -43.02 13.47 31.28
CA GLU A 1088 -42.48 12.83 30.08
C GLU A 1088 -42.62 13.72 28.85
N PHE A 1089 -43.73 14.44 28.68
CA PHE A 1089 -43.91 15.36 27.55
C PHE A 1089 -42.88 16.50 27.58
N VAL A 1090 -42.64 17.09 28.74
CA VAL A 1090 -41.58 18.09 28.92
C VAL A 1090 -40.20 17.46 28.70
N GLN A 1091 -39.97 16.24 29.19
CA GLN A 1091 -38.71 15.54 29.04
C GLN A 1091 -38.41 15.20 27.57
N GLN A 1092 -39.37 14.67 26.82
CA GLN A 1092 -39.25 14.38 25.39
C GLN A 1092 -39.08 15.67 24.57
N GLY A 1093 -39.81 16.73 24.92
CA GLY A 1093 -39.68 18.05 24.29
C GLY A 1093 -38.39 18.80 24.66
N THR A 1094 -37.70 18.41 25.73
CA THR A 1094 -36.37 18.96 26.09
C THR A 1094 -35.24 18.11 25.49
N MET A 1095 -35.48 16.82 25.25
CA MET A 1095 -34.54 15.91 24.59
C MET A 1095 -34.48 16.13 23.07
N GLY A 1096 -35.62 16.41 22.42
CA GLY A 1096 -35.68 16.82 21.01
C GLY A 1096 -35.45 18.31 20.83
#